data_AF-A0A374MQZ4-F1
#
_entry.id   AF-A0A374MQZ4-F1
#
_cell.length_a   1.000
_cell.length_b   1.000
_cell.length_c   1.000
_cell.angle_alpha   90.00
_cell.angle_beta   90.00
_cell.angle_gamma   90.00
#
_symmetry.space_group_name_H-M   'P 1'
#
loop_
_entity.id
_entity.type
_entity.pdbx_description
1 polymer ?
#
loop_
_entity_poly.entity_id
_entity_poly.type
_entity_poly.pdbx_seq_one_letter_code
_entity_poly.pdbx_strand_id
1 'polypeptide(L)'
;MMKLRNLMQVACMATAALTAFSCSQEEFENSGRKGNITVNATFEGAGTDTRTTVNDKYKILWQDTDALGLFCSNAESNYSNTKLEYASGAGQTSATFNGSKPSGETAVFSIYPYQQNMSVSGNTLTMTLPATLTNYNGSSNGPMYAKVTNPDNLSALSFKHMAAMIKLTVNKIPAEATTFKIIASNNIAGTCTVDLTAADPILTVASNGSKEITASFTASNDIKSRNFYIPLPTGTYSSITAQLTNGSDKVYFTKTLNDKILGRRDILVVPPLDCVVVDATTPSALSTALADSKNLPQEAPTAATVTDIAVSGSFNTTSGSNDGIAIPVLQNSDINLTFNTAPTTSTAAPLTLTDKTNTSVSAPAATATNSVSLAVPETTAEQEAPSVAITMPSTTVTLAAVGNKATYNEVTATTAQQTLIINAGVTVKKLTVKGGNLKIYGKVEQLVHDAGNTTIYIIKGTEASLPATIDSKFVVQSDVAVLKTAFANGEDFKLSADADITGQSVSVPAGKSVVLDLNGYTLTADNSATGKIIVLGKMTLKDSSTEKKGKIVASQDYTAASYNGSLIEIAGEDASMTMESGNISAVRETPDSNGQYGVGVTDGGDFTMTGGKIEAGWFAVAGNGNYKTQNSIINITDGELISTADYAVYLPQSGTTTISGGKVYGAAGGVCIQRGTLNVEGTALITSKGTGSTGNWGDGTGGLDCAAINVSGAYGIATVNIKGGTLIAEAKSLITEGTTYTPVINVTGGTFSDPSALKYMKANANVNIKLTADKTCPGFKTTSGQTLTMDLGGKILTLADPTVGSTGTETNSCQLLEGSNVTFKNGTLKSDNNKIMIQNYCNLTLDNMTVEDTNAQYVVSNNCGNISINNTTINAGSNANQFAFDVCGYAKYTAGVTVTVSGTSVINGKVEISKSAGNTELMKLNITSGTFNGDLKVDASVGTENAQSIISVSGGTFSDPSVLKYMATNATVDIKLLSNINIAKTELATGYILNAANATANLNLNGHDIINSSETADATPFTQIFTVQNGTLNISGNGNVKCDASATAKDDGYRMVIEARGYGTVNIHGGSYYNTQKLNTQIDLIYARENGKINIYGGTFESGKYGTPNNDTDGRYWVLNLKNTDKNTASIQVSGGTFINFNPANPNMDDNESYLVTGYEVTRDGSVYTAAHKVGDGRKEYIVGQTSQENR
;
A
#
# COMPACT_ATOMS: atom_id res chain seq x y z
N MET A 1 -13.56 -71.49 -12.36
CA MET A 1 -12.52 -72.32 -13.02
C MET A 1 -12.29 -71.78 -14.42
N MET A 2 -11.01 -71.46 -14.74
CA MET A 2 -10.33 -71.31 -16.05
C MET A 2 -11.02 -70.57 -17.22
N LYS A 3 -10.37 -69.73 -18.03
CA LYS A 3 -9.01 -69.13 -18.11
C LYS A 3 -9.04 -68.13 -19.30
N LEU A 4 -8.30 -67.03 -19.15
CA LEU A 4 -7.45 -66.29 -20.13
C LEU A 4 -8.09 -65.69 -21.40
N ARG A 5 -8.01 -64.37 -21.68
CA ARG A 5 -6.88 -63.40 -21.87
C ARG A 5 -6.42 -63.27 -23.34
N ASN A 6 -6.55 -62.05 -23.87
CA ASN A 6 -5.53 -61.15 -24.48
C ASN A 6 -6.18 -60.28 -25.59
N LEU A 7 -6.25 -58.94 -25.46
CA LEU A 7 -5.22 -57.89 -25.69
C LEU A 7 -4.87 -57.65 -27.17
N MET A 8 -5.31 -56.51 -27.73
CA MET A 8 -4.43 -55.49 -28.33
C MET A 8 -5.18 -54.20 -28.74
N GLN A 9 -4.51 -53.06 -28.46
CA GLN A 9 -4.80 -51.68 -28.87
C GLN A 9 -4.71 -51.54 -30.42
N VAL A 10 -5.26 -50.54 -31.12
CA VAL A 10 -4.80 -49.13 -31.22
C VAL A 10 -5.78 -48.35 -32.15
N ALA A 11 -6.19 -47.17 -31.68
CA ALA A 11 -6.42 -45.85 -32.30
C ALA A 11 -6.98 -45.61 -33.74
N CYS A 12 -7.92 -44.64 -33.77
CA CYS A 12 -8.03 -43.45 -34.64
C CYS A 12 -8.92 -43.41 -35.93
N MET A 13 -9.91 -42.49 -35.84
CA MET A 13 -10.37 -41.44 -36.78
C MET A 13 -11.32 -41.68 -37.98
N ALA A 14 -12.43 -40.93 -37.91
CA ALA A 14 -13.17 -40.19 -38.98
C ALA A 14 -13.97 -41.03 -40.02
N THR A 15 -15.14 -40.68 -40.58
CA THR A 15 -15.88 -39.40 -40.78
C THR A 15 -17.32 -39.69 -41.31
N ALA A 16 -18.25 -38.76 -41.05
CA ALA A 16 -19.33 -38.20 -41.92
C ALA A 16 -20.48 -39.03 -42.56
N ALA A 17 -21.73 -38.51 -42.39
CA ALA A 17 -22.74 -38.18 -43.43
C ALA A 17 -24.00 -37.53 -42.75
N LEU A 18 -24.28 -36.21 -42.83
CA LEU A 18 -25.08 -35.41 -43.82
C LEU A 18 -26.44 -35.98 -44.26
N THR A 19 -27.58 -35.29 -44.02
CA THR A 19 -28.36 -34.41 -44.95
C THR A 19 -29.69 -33.98 -44.21
N ALA A 20 -30.48 -32.93 -44.48
CA ALA A 20 -30.49 -31.77 -45.40
C ALA A 20 -31.66 -30.80 -45.03
N PHE A 21 -31.40 -29.48 -45.15
CA PHE A 21 -32.20 -28.28 -45.52
C PHE A 21 -33.71 -28.08 -45.23
N SER A 22 -34.03 -26.91 -44.66
CA SER A 22 -34.97 -25.94 -45.29
C SER A 22 -34.58 -24.48 -44.93
N CYS A 23 -34.66 -23.60 -45.92
CA CYS A 23 -34.26 -22.19 -45.87
C CYS A 23 -35.44 -21.26 -45.55
N SER A 24 -35.15 -20.16 -44.85
CA SER A 24 -35.70 -18.82 -45.17
C SER A 24 -34.63 -17.78 -44.80
N GLN A 25 -34.17 -17.02 -45.80
CA GLN A 25 -33.33 -15.84 -45.61
C GLN A 25 -34.18 -14.70 -45.04
N GLU A 26 -33.70 -14.07 -43.96
CA GLU A 26 -33.91 -12.65 -43.71
C GLU A 26 -32.55 -12.01 -43.42
N GLU A 27 -32.29 -10.99 -44.23
CA GLU A 27 -31.40 -9.83 -44.11
C GLU A 27 -30.13 -9.87 -43.24
N PHE A 28 -29.01 -9.60 -43.94
CA PHE A 28 -27.72 -9.19 -43.40
C PHE A 28 -27.85 -7.84 -42.66
N GLU A 29 -27.90 -7.88 -41.33
CA GLU A 29 -27.41 -6.79 -40.50
C GLU A 29 -26.02 -7.11 -39.94
N ASN A 30 -25.09 -6.20 -40.21
CA ASN A 30 -23.69 -6.23 -39.81
C ASN A 30 -23.57 -6.09 -38.28
N SER A 31 -23.63 -7.19 -37.54
CA SER A 31 -23.44 -7.19 -36.08
C SER A 31 -21.94 -7.24 -35.71
N GLY A 32 -21.49 -6.24 -34.95
CA GLY A 32 -20.10 -6.01 -34.57
C GLY A 32 -19.41 -7.24 -33.95
N ARG A 33 -18.13 -7.42 -34.28
CA ARG A 33 -17.27 -8.51 -33.79
C ARG A 33 -17.35 -8.61 -32.26
N LYS A 34 -17.95 -9.71 -31.76
CA LYS A 34 -17.79 -10.18 -30.38
C LYS A 34 -16.30 -10.46 -30.12
N GLY A 35 -15.70 -9.74 -29.19
CA GLY A 35 -14.31 -9.99 -28.79
C GLY A 35 -14.24 -11.23 -27.89
N ASN A 36 -13.42 -12.21 -28.27
CA ASN A 36 -13.17 -13.39 -27.43
C ASN A 36 -12.49 -12.94 -26.13
N ILE A 37 -13.04 -13.34 -25.00
CA ILE A 37 -12.47 -13.11 -23.67
C ILE A 37 -11.98 -14.46 -23.12
N THR A 38 -10.82 -14.41 -22.49
CA THR A 38 -10.29 -15.48 -21.63
C THR A 38 -10.06 -14.91 -20.23
N VAL A 39 -10.62 -15.57 -19.22
CA VAL A 39 -10.48 -15.21 -17.80
C VAL A 39 -9.74 -16.34 -17.08
N ASN A 40 -8.69 -16.04 -16.32
CA ASN A 40 -8.18 -17.00 -15.33
C ASN A 40 -8.73 -16.64 -13.95
N ALA A 41 -9.56 -17.51 -13.40
CA ALA A 41 -10.19 -17.31 -12.11
C ALA A 41 -9.36 -17.97 -10.99
N THR A 42 -9.14 -17.26 -9.90
CA THR A 42 -8.46 -17.72 -8.68
C THR A 42 -9.31 -17.37 -7.45
N PHE A 43 -8.94 -17.88 -6.28
CA PHE A 43 -9.64 -17.62 -5.01
C PHE A 43 -8.81 -16.71 -4.09
N GLU A 44 -9.47 -16.09 -3.11
CA GLU A 44 -8.83 -15.27 -2.08
C GLU A 44 -8.06 -16.09 -1.01
N GLY A 45 -6.72 -16.12 -1.10
CA GLY A 45 -5.81 -16.53 0.00
C GLY A 45 -5.86 -18.01 0.43
N ALA A 46 -4.97 -18.40 1.36
CA ALA A 46 -4.94 -19.72 1.98
C ALA A 46 -5.49 -19.64 3.41
N GLY A 47 -6.69 -20.16 3.64
CA GLY A 47 -7.35 -20.14 4.95
C GLY A 47 -8.84 -20.46 4.81
N THR A 48 -9.22 -21.64 5.30
CA THR A 48 -10.58 -22.22 5.41
C THR A 48 -11.54 -21.93 4.24
N ASP A 49 -11.61 -22.92 3.36
CA ASP A 49 -12.21 -22.93 2.03
C ASP A 49 -13.75 -23.06 2.03
N THR A 50 -14.48 -22.00 1.63
CA THR A 50 -15.96 -21.91 1.66
C THR A 50 -16.68 -22.24 0.35
N ARG A 51 -16.15 -23.19 -0.42
CA ARG A 51 -16.79 -23.76 -1.61
C ARG A 51 -16.48 -25.25 -1.74
N THR A 52 -17.19 -25.93 -2.62
CA THR A 52 -17.69 -27.28 -2.39
C THR A 52 -16.89 -28.44 -2.93
N THR A 53 -15.93 -28.19 -3.82
CA THR A 53 -14.90 -29.19 -4.07
C THR A 53 -13.66 -28.74 -3.34
N VAL A 54 -13.47 -29.30 -2.16
CA VAL A 54 -12.25 -29.17 -1.37
C VAL A 54 -11.40 -30.42 -1.59
N ASN A 55 -10.09 -30.27 -1.75
CA ASN A 55 -9.22 -31.44 -1.66
C ASN A 55 -9.00 -31.86 -0.19
N ASP A 56 -8.26 -32.95 0.03
CA ASP A 56 -7.93 -33.47 1.37
C ASP A 56 -7.21 -32.46 2.29
N LYS A 57 -6.78 -31.31 1.74
CA LYS A 57 -6.10 -30.22 2.45
C LYS A 57 -6.93 -28.94 2.60
N TYR A 58 -8.24 -28.95 2.31
CA TYR A 58 -9.01 -27.69 2.36
C TYR A 58 -9.34 -27.14 0.97
N LYS A 59 -8.38 -27.18 0.03
CA LYS A 59 -8.33 -26.16 -1.03
C LYS A 59 -9.52 -26.20 -1.99
N ILE A 60 -10.14 -25.06 -2.26
CA ILE A 60 -11.21 -24.90 -3.26
C ILE A 60 -10.69 -25.27 -4.65
N LEU A 61 -11.45 -26.10 -5.37
CA LEU A 61 -11.17 -26.53 -6.74
C LEU A 61 -12.29 -26.12 -7.70
N TRP A 62 -11.92 -25.59 -8.86
CA TRP A 62 -12.85 -25.41 -10.00
C TRP A 62 -13.23 -26.76 -10.63
N GLN A 63 -14.42 -26.85 -11.22
CA GLN A 63 -14.93 -28.01 -11.94
C GLN A 63 -15.22 -27.66 -13.41
N ASP A 64 -15.28 -28.68 -14.26
CA ASP A 64 -15.59 -28.55 -15.68
C ASP A 64 -17.04 -28.13 -15.98
N THR A 65 -17.91 -28.20 -14.99
CA THR A 65 -19.32 -27.77 -15.03
C THR A 65 -19.53 -26.33 -14.56
N ASP A 66 -18.48 -25.65 -14.09
CA ASP A 66 -18.59 -24.27 -13.61
C ASP A 66 -18.76 -23.27 -14.75
N ALA A 67 -19.48 -22.19 -14.47
CA ALA A 67 -19.61 -21.05 -15.36
C ALA A 67 -19.66 -19.74 -14.56
N LEU A 68 -19.16 -18.65 -15.17
CA LEU A 68 -19.11 -17.32 -14.57
C LEU A 68 -20.08 -16.38 -15.31
N GLY A 69 -20.70 -15.45 -14.60
CA GLY A 69 -21.42 -14.32 -15.18
C GLY A 69 -20.56 -13.08 -15.20
N LEU A 70 -20.09 -12.69 -16.38
CA LEU A 70 -19.35 -11.44 -16.59
C LEU A 70 -20.33 -10.29 -16.81
N PHE A 71 -20.30 -9.31 -15.91
CA PHE A 71 -21.11 -8.11 -16.01
C PHE A 71 -20.35 -7.01 -16.74
N CYS A 72 -20.93 -6.54 -17.84
CA CYS A 72 -20.36 -5.45 -18.64
C CYS A 72 -21.30 -4.24 -18.61
N SER A 73 -20.75 -3.05 -18.36
CA SER A 73 -21.51 -1.80 -18.40
C SER A 73 -21.55 -1.23 -19.82
N ASN A 74 -22.72 -0.77 -20.24
CA ASN A 74 -22.88 0.02 -21.45
C ASN A 74 -22.86 1.54 -21.16
N ALA A 75 -22.99 2.37 -22.20
CA ALA A 75 -22.91 3.82 -22.08
C ALA A 75 -24.00 4.45 -21.18
N GLU A 76 -25.11 3.75 -20.94
CA GLU A 76 -26.23 4.17 -20.09
C GLU A 76 -26.11 3.64 -18.65
N SER A 77 -24.97 3.04 -18.28
CA SER A 77 -24.76 2.36 -16.98
C SER A 77 -25.71 1.18 -16.72
N ASN A 78 -26.34 0.65 -17.77
CA ASN A 78 -27.02 -0.64 -17.72
C ASN A 78 -25.98 -1.76 -17.84
N TYR A 79 -26.27 -2.92 -17.25
CA TYR A 79 -25.36 -4.05 -17.25
C TYR A 79 -25.88 -5.21 -18.10
N SER A 80 -25.04 -5.74 -18.99
CA SER A 80 -25.25 -7.04 -19.61
C SER A 80 -24.63 -8.14 -18.74
N ASN A 81 -25.23 -9.33 -18.73
CA ASN A 81 -24.73 -10.52 -18.02
C ASN A 81 -24.34 -11.57 -19.06
N THR A 82 -23.05 -11.76 -19.29
CA THR A 82 -22.55 -12.73 -20.28
C THR A 82 -21.97 -13.96 -19.61
N LYS A 83 -22.42 -15.15 -20.03
CA LYS A 83 -21.88 -16.42 -19.56
C LYS A 83 -20.46 -16.65 -20.08
N LEU A 84 -19.53 -16.96 -19.19
CA LEU A 84 -18.22 -17.50 -19.50
C LEU A 84 -18.23 -19.00 -19.17
N GLU A 85 -17.92 -19.81 -20.17
CA GLU A 85 -17.87 -21.27 -20.06
C GLU A 85 -16.51 -21.72 -19.56
N TYR A 86 -16.48 -22.78 -18.77
CA TYR A 86 -15.23 -23.43 -18.40
C TYR A 86 -14.43 -23.86 -19.65
N ALA A 87 -13.10 -23.72 -19.58
CA ALA A 87 -12.18 -24.13 -20.64
C ALA A 87 -11.11 -25.12 -20.16
N SER A 88 -10.43 -24.85 -19.04
CA SER A 88 -9.39 -25.73 -18.49
C SER A 88 -9.12 -25.48 -17.00
N GLY A 89 -8.49 -26.42 -16.30
CA GLY A 89 -8.12 -26.27 -14.87
C GLY A 89 -9.08 -26.93 -13.87
N ALA A 90 -9.92 -27.87 -14.30
CA ALA A 90 -10.75 -28.66 -13.39
C ALA A 90 -9.89 -29.41 -12.37
N GLY A 91 -10.34 -29.44 -11.11
CA GLY A 91 -9.59 -30.02 -9.99
C GLY A 91 -8.44 -29.16 -9.48
N GLN A 92 -8.30 -27.91 -9.94
CA GLN A 92 -7.24 -26.98 -9.52
C GLN A 92 -7.82 -25.73 -8.84
N THR A 93 -6.97 -25.02 -8.09
CA THR A 93 -7.33 -23.73 -7.45
C THR A 93 -7.40 -22.55 -8.43
N SER A 94 -7.09 -22.79 -9.69
CA SER A 94 -7.19 -21.82 -10.79
C SER A 94 -7.78 -22.49 -12.03
N ALA A 95 -8.71 -21.84 -12.70
CA ALA A 95 -9.27 -22.33 -13.96
C ALA A 95 -9.44 -21.21 -14.98
N THR A 96 -9.39 -21.60 -16.24
CA THR A 96 -9.60 -20.71 -17.39
C THR A 96 -11.03 -20.82 -17.86
N PHE A 97 -11.68 -19.68 -18.08
CA PHE A 97 -13.03 -19.56 -18.62
C PHE A 97 -13.00 -18.74 -19.90
N ASN A 98 -13.75 -19.16 -20.91
CA ASN A 98 -13.83 -18.52 -22.21
C ASN A 98 -15.25 -18.02 -22.48
N GLY A 99 -15.35 -16.89 -23.14
CA GLY A 99 -16.62 -16.35 -23.60
C GLY A 99 -16.41 -15.16 -24.51
N SER A 100 -17.40 -14.27 -24.57
CA SER A 100 -17.31 -13.08 -25.40
C SER A 100 -17.86 -11.87 -24.67
N LYS A 101 -17.30 -10.68 -24.94
CA LYS A 101 -17.89 -9.41 -24.51
C LYS A 101 -18.82 -8.87 -25.58
N PRO A 102 -19.96 -8.26 -25.23
CA PRO A 102 -20.68 -7.39 -26.16
C PRO A 102 -19.78 -6.26 -26.68
N SER A 103 -19.98 -5.89 -27.95
CA SER A 103 -19.22 -4.82 -28.60
C SER A 103 -19.58 -3.46 -27.98
N GLY A 104 -18.58 -2.64 -27.64
CA GLY A 104 -18.79 -1.31 -27.06
C GLY A 104 -19.06 -1.27 -25.54
N GLU A 105 -19.20 -2.41 -24.87
CA GLU A 105 -19.40 -2.46 -23.41
C GLU A 105 -18.08 -2.69 -22.65
N THR A 106 -18.02 -2.35 -21.36
CA THR A 106 -16.79 -2.48 -20.53
C THR A 106 -17.02 -3.52 -19.43
N ALA A 107 -16.12 -4.50 -19.25
CA ALA A 107 -16.24 -5.49 -18.18
C ALA A 107 -16.01 -4.84 -16.80
N VAL A 108 -16.91 -5.06 -15.84
CA VAL A 108 -16.88 -4.37 -14.52
C VAL A 108 -16.67 -5.33 -13.36
N PHE A 109 -17.33 -6.49 -13.37
CA PHE A 109 -17.16 -7.53 -12.36
C PHE A 109 -17.64 -8.89 -12.88
N SER A 110 -17.35 -9.96 -12.15
CA SER A 110 -17.77 -11.32 -12.48
C SER A 110 -18.34 -12.03 -11.25
N ILE A 111 -19.39 -12.82 -11.45
CA ILE A 111 -20.10 -13.56 -10.40
C ILE A 111 -20.04 -15.05 -10.69
N TYR A 112 -19.89 -15.82 -9.62
CA TYR A 112 -20.09 -17.26 -9.62
C TYR A 112 -21.18 -17.64 -8.60
N PRO A 113 -22.04 -18.64 -8.87
CA PRO A 113 -22.23 -19.31 -10.15
C PRO A 113 -22.99 -18.43 -11.15
N TYR A 114 -22.80 -18.67 -12.46
CA TYR A 114 -23.63 -18.03 -13.49
C TYR A 114 -25.11 -18.39 -13.35
N GLN A 115 -25.98 -17.39 -13.49
CA GLN A 115 -27.42 -17.55 -13.65
C GLN A 115 -27.91 -16.53 -14.68
N GLN A 116 -28.81 -16.96 -15.56
CA GLN A 116 -29.28 -16.13 -16.67
C GLN A 116 -30.11 -14.93 -16.19
N ASN A 117 -30.81 -15.05 -15.07
CA ASN A 117 -31.73 -14.05 -14.53
C ASN A 117 -31.07 -13.06 -13.56
N MET A 118 -29.74 -13.08 -13.37
CA MET A 118 -29.07 -12.07 -12.56
C MET A 118 -29.17 -10.70 -13.21
N SER A 119 -29.39 -9.66 -12.40
CA SER A 119 -29.54 -8.28 -12.87
C SER A 119 -28.91 -7.30 -11.89
N VAL A 120 -28.58 -6.11 -12.37
CA VAL A 120 -28.02 -5.03 -11.56
C VAL A 120 -28.91 -3.80 -11.73
N SER A 121 -29.33 -3.21 -10.62
CA SER A 121 -30.02 -1.93 -10.60
C SER A 121 -29.26 -0.99 -9.65
N GLY A 122 -28.75 0.13 -10.19
CA GLY A 122 -27.79 0.97 -9.48
C GLY A 122 -26.56 0.16 -9.07
N ASN A 123 -26.29 0.08 -7.76
CA ASN A 123 -25.17 -0.69 -7.21
C ASN A 123 -25.61 -2.02 -6.58
N THR A 124 -26.85 -2.46 -6.78
CA THR A 124 -27.38 -3.70 -6.20
C THR A 124 -27.44 -4.80 -7.25
N LEU A 125 -26.68 -5.88 -7.04
CA LEU A 125 -26.84 -7.12 -7.78
C LEU A 125 -28.00 -7.92 -7.18
N THR A 126 -28.88 -8.41 -8.04
CA THR A 126 -29.93 -9.37 -7.70
C THR A 126 -29.60 -10.73 -8.32
N MET A 127 -29.62 -11.79 -7.50
CA MET A 127 -29.40 -13.17 -7.89
C MET A 127 -30.33 -14.13 -7.13
N THR A 128 -30.26 -15.43 -7.40
CA THR A 128 -31.07 -16.44 -6.69
C THR A 128 -30.18 -17.45 -5.97
N LEU A 129 -30.44 -17.72 -4.69
CA LEU A 129 -29.88 -18.88 -4.01
C LEU A 129 -30.95 -19.98 -4.03
N PRO A 130 -30.73 -21.13 -4.71
CA PRO A 130 -31.79 -22.11 -4.93
C PRO A 130 -32.24 -22.77 -3.62
N ALA A 131 -33.56 -22.86 -3.42
CA ALA A 131 -34.15 -23.60 -2.30
C ALA A 131 -34.05 -25.12 -2.49
N THR A 132 -33.82 -25.60 -3.72
CA THR A 132 -33.65 -27.01 -4.04
C THR A 132 -32.39 -27.23 -4.87
N LEU A 133 -31.49 -28.07 -4.38
CA LEU A 133 -30.31 -28.59 -5.08
C LEU A 133 -30.64 -29.99 -5.61
N THR A 134 -30.98 -30.09 -6.89
CA THR A 134 -31.33 -31.35 -7.55
C THR A 134 -30.09 -32.17 -7.93
N ASN A 135 -30.15 -33.49 -7.84
CA ASN A 135 -29.04 -34.40 -8.16
C ASN A 135 -27.75 -34.07 -7.38
N TYR A 136 -27.89 -33.71 -6.11
CA TYR A 136 -26.79 -33.34 -5.23
C TYR A 136 -25.78 -34.50 -5.12
N ASN A 137 -24.58 -34.28 -5.63
CA ASN A 137 -23.53 -35.31 -5.69
C ASN A 137 -22.47 -35.15 -4.60
N GLY A 138 -22.65 -34.20 -3.67
CA GLY A 138 -21.61 -33.83 -2.69
C GLY A 138 -20.94 -32.48 -2.96
N SER A 139 -21.39 -31.76 -4.00
CA SER A 139 -20.91 -30.42 -4.34
C SER A 139 -22.08 -29.40 -4.43
N SER A 140 -21.75 -28.11 -4.31
CA SER A 140 -22.65 -26.96 -4.18
C SER A 140 -22.03 -25.79 -4.94
N ASN A 141 -22.76 -24.69 -5.09
CA ASN A 141 -22.28 -23.54 -5.84
C ASN A 141 -22.32 -22.30 -4.93
N GLY A 142 -21.42 -22.25 -3.95
CA GLY A 142 -21.26 -21.11 -3.03
C GLY A 142 -21.03 -19.81 -3.80
N PRO A 143 -21.87 -18.76 -3.62
CA PRO A 143 -21.78 -17.52 -4.37
C PRO A 143 -20.48 -16.74 -4.10
N MET A 144 -19.83 -16.27 -5.16
CA MET A 144 -18.60 -15.49 -5.11
C MET A 144 -18.62 -14.30 -6.07
N TYR A 145 -17.83 -13.27 -5.74
CA TYR A 145 -17.69 -12.00 -6.46
C TYR A 145 -16.23 -11.72 -6.81
N ALA A 146 -15.96 -11.27 -8.03
CA ALA A 146 -14.66 -10.76 -8.45
C ALA A 146 -14.81 -9.39 -9.12
N LYS A 147 -14.13 -8.36 -8.60
CA LYS A 147 -14.05 -7.05 -9.24
C LYS A 147 -13.11 -7.10 -10.45
N VAL A 148 -13.49 -6.50 -11.58
CA VAL A 148 -12.57 -6.28 -12.70
C VAL A 148 -11.81 -4.99 -12.44
N THR A 149 -10.49 -5.09 -12.35
CA THR A 149 -9.60 -3.93 -12.15
C THR A 149 -9.03 -3.40 -13.47
N ASN A 150 -8.92 -4.26 -14.49
CA ASN A 150 -8.51 -3.89 -15.83
C ASN A 150 -9.48 -4.50 -16.85
N PRO A 151 -10.40 -3.71 -17.44
CA PRO A 151 -11.39 -4.21 -18.39
C PRO A 151 -10.79 -4.71 -19.70
N ASP A 152 -9.58 -4.26 -20.05
CA ASP A 152 -8.86 -4.67 -21.26
C ASP A 152 -8.02 -5.93 -21.05
N ASN A 153 -7.81 -6.34 -19.80
CA ASN A 153 -7.03 -7.51 -19.45
C ASN A 153 -7.64 -8.28 -18.28
N LEU A 154 -8.47 -9.28 -18.61
CA LEU A 154 -9.13 -10.16 -17.64
C LEU A 154 -8.28 -11.40 -17.29
N SER A 155 -6.97 -11.37 -17.56
CA SER A 155 -6.08 -12.53 -17.42
C SER A 155 -5.94 -13.07 -15.99
N ALA A 156 -6.43 -12.37 -14.96
CA ALA A 156 -6.55 -12.87 -13.59
C ALA A 156 -7.68 -12.17 -12.82
N LEU A 157 -8.72 -12.92 -12.44
CA LEU A 157 -9.77 -12.46 -11.51
C LEU A 157 -9.68 -13.26 -10.21
N SER A 158 -9.69 -12.56 -9.06
CA SER A 158 -9.71 -13.18 -7.74
C SER A 158 -11.12 -13.12 -7.16
N PHE A 159 -11.72 -14.28 -6.95
CA PHE A 159 -13.07 -14.44 -6.43
C PHE A 159 -13.07 -14.45 -4.90
N LYS A 160 -13.90 -13.57 -4.33
CA LYS A 160 -14.20 -13.47 -2.90
C LYS A 160 -15.55 -14.11 -2.60
N HIS A 161 -15.68 -14.79 -1.46
CA HIS A 161 -16.95 -15.38 -1.05
C HIS A 161 -17.94 -14.32 -0.60
N MET A 162 -19.24 -14.56 -0.84
CA MET A 162 -20.32 -13.67 -0.40
C MET A 162 -21.16 -14.26 0.75
N ALA A 163 -20.88 -15.50 1.15
CA ALA A 163 -21.69 -16.27 2.10
C ALA A 163 -20.80 -17.12 3.03
N ALA A 164 -21.42 -17.73 4.04
CA ALA A 164 -20.86 -18.80 4.86
C ALA A 164 -21.18 -20.18 4.26
N MET A 165 -20.68 -21.25 4.89
CA MET A 165 -20.97 -22.62 4.50
C MET A 165 -21.19 -23.51 5.73
N ILE A 166 -22.20 -24.38 5.70
CA ILE A 166 -22.32 -25.50 6.65
C ILE A 166 -21.74 -26.77 6.02
N LYS A 167 -20.89 -27.48 6.77
CA LYS A 167 -20.34 -28.80 6.40
C LYS A 167 -20.83 -29.85 7.39
N LEU A 168 -21.44 -30.91 6.89
CA LEU A 168 -21.90 -32.03 7.70
C LEU A 168 -21.57 -33.36 7.01
N THR A 169 -21.01 -34.31 7.75
CA THR A 169 -20.74 -35.67 7.26
C THR A 169 -21.78 -36.63 7.83
N VAL A 170 -22.50 -37.35 6.96
CA VAL A 170 -23.41 -38.43 7.38
C VAL A 170 -22.84 -39.77 6.94
N ASN A 171 -22.65 -40.68 7.88
CA ASN A 171 -22.27 -42.06 7.68
C ASN A 171 -23.47 -43.00 7.83
N LYS A 172 -23.32 -44.23 7.36
CA LYS A 172 -24.36 -45.27 7.39
C LYS A 172 -25.69 -44.80 6.81
N ILE A 173 -25.63 -44.00 5.73
CA ILE A 173 -26.82 -43.45 5.07
C ILE A 173 -27.77 -44.60 4.70
N PRO A 174 -29.05 -44.55 5.14
CA PRO A 174 -30.03 -45.57 4.78
C PRO A 174 -30.26 -45.62 3.27
N ALA A 175 -30.45 -46.83 2.71
CA ALA A 175 -30.60 -47.02 1.27
C ALA A 175 -31.80 -46.27 0.67
N GLU A 176 -32.85 -46.06 1.45
CA GLU A 176 -34.06 -45.33 1.07
C GLU A 176 -33.94 -43.80 1.23
N ALA A 177 -32.83 -43.28 1.78
CA ALA A 177 -32.65 -41.84 1.94
C ALA A 177 -32.46 -41.16 0.57
N THR A 178 -33.15 -40.04 0.37
CA THR A 178 -33.15 -39.30 -0.90
C THR A 178 -32.91 -37.80 -0.70
N THR A 179 -33.10 -37.30 0.52
CA THR A 179 -33.25 -35.86 0.74
C THR A 179 -32.57 -35.42 2.02
N PHE A 180 -31.68 -34.43 1.92
CA PHE A 180 -31.08 -33.72 3.04
C PHE A 180 -31.63 -32.29 3.09
N LYS A 181 -31.99 -31.78 4.27
CA LYS A 181 -32.59 -30.46 4.44
C LYS A 181 -31.81 -29.64 5.46
N ILE A 182 -31.67 -28.36 5.18
CA ILE A 182 -31.30 -27.33 6.15
C ILE A 182 -32.49 -26.40 6.31
N ILE A 183 -32.98 -26.26 7.53
CA ILE A 183 -34.06 -25.34 7.91
C ILE A 183 -33.49 -24.34 8.89
N ALA A 184 -33.72 -23.04 8.70
CA ALA A 184 -33.15 -22.00 9.54
C ALA A 184 -34.21 -21.06 10.11
N SER A 185 -33.86 -20.30 11.15
CA SER A 185 -34.71 -19.22 11.68
C SER A 185 -34.94 -18.11 10.66
N ASN A 186 -33.95 -17.86 9.79
CA ASN A 186 -33.96 -16.80 8.80
C ASN A 186 -34.22 -17.37 7.41
N ASN A 187 -34.54 -16.49 6.46
CA ASN A 187 -34.57 -16.87 5.05
C ASN A 187 -33.13 -17.18 4.59
N ILE A 188 -32.94 -18.36 4.00
CA ILE A 188 -31.65 -18.89 3.55
C ILE A 188 -31.62 -19.19 2.05
N ALA A 189 -32.75 -19.09 1.35
CA ALA A 189 -32.83 -19.28 -0.09
C ALA A 189 -33.91 -18.40 -0.73
N GLY A 190 -33.86 -18.23 -2.04
CA GLY A 190 -34.74 -17.38 -2.83
C GLY A 190 -33.99 -16.23 -3.50
N THR A 191 -34.71 -15.14 -3.79
CA THR A 191 -34.10 -13.92 -4.35
C THR A 191 -33.16 -13.29 -3.32
N CYS A 192 -31.95 -12.98 -3.77
CA CYS A 192 -30.87 -12.44 -2.96
C CYS A 192 -30.37 -11.13 -3.58
N THR A 193 -29.91 -10.22 -2.73
CA THR A 193 -29.27 -8.97 -3.11
C THR A 193 -27.86 -8.87 -2.57
N VAL A 194 -27.00 -8.14 -3.29
CA VAL A 194 -25.61 -7.87 -2.93
C VAL A 194 -25.31 -6.40 -3.23
N ASP A 195 -24.79 -5.67 -2.24
CA ASP A 195 -24.29 -4.30 -2.41
C ASP A 195 -22.88 -4.33 -2.99
N LEU A 196 -22.74 -3.86 -4.23
CA LEU A 196 -21.47 -3.84 -4.96
C LEU A 196 -20.56 -2.68 -4.57
N THR A 197 -21.01 -1.74 -3.73
CA THR A 197 -20.15 -0.67 -3.18
C THR A 197 -19.30 -1.14 -2.01
N ALA A 198 -19.70 -2.22 -1.34
CA ALA A 198 -18.97 -2.80 -0.23
C ALA A 198 -17.61 -3.35 -0.70
N ALA A 199 -16.55 -3.09 0.08
CA ALA A 199 -15.21 -3.62 -0.21
C ALA A 199 -15.17 -5.16 -0.22
N ASP A 200 -16.03 -5.76 0.60
CA ASP A 200 -16.28 -7.20 0.72
C ASP A 200 -17.79 -7.47 0.66
N PRO A 201 -18.35 -7.67 -0.54
CA PRO A 201 -19.78 -7.85 -0.72
C PRO A 201 -20.31 -9.11 -0.02
N ILE A 202 -21.47 -9.01 0.62
CA ILE A 202 -22.17 -10.11 1.29
C ILE A 202 -23.55 -10.34 0.68
N LEU A 203 -24.02 -11.58 0.73
CA LEU A 203 -25.33 -11.99 0.23
C LEU A 203 -26.43 -11.80 1.28
N THR A 204 -27.50 -11.09 0.91
CA THR A 204 -28.71 -10.91 1.72
C THR A 204 -29.92 -11.53 1.03
N VAL A 205 -30.71 -12.33 1.75
CA VAL A 205 -31.93 -12.97 1.20
C VAL A 205 -33.14 -12.08 1.43
N ALA A 206 -34.00 -11.95 0.43
CA ALA A 206 -35.23 -11.16 0.52
C ALA A 206 -36.21 -11.71 1.59
N SER A 207 -37.08 -10.84 2.11
CA SER A 207 -38.03 -11.18 3.18
C SER A 207 -39.08 -12.23 2.80
N ASN A 208 -39.38 -12.40 1.51
CA ASN A 208 -40.24 -13.45 0.96
C ASN A 208 -39.49 -14.74 0.59
N GLY A 209 -38.21 -14.87 0.97
CA GLY A 209 -37.40 -16.06 0.72
C GLY A 209 -37.83 -17.29 1.52
N SER A 210 -37.22 -18.43 1.19
CA SER A 210 -37.39 -19.71 1.88
C SER A 210 -36.48 -19.80 3.10
N LYS A 211 -36.99 -20.38 4.19
CA LYS A 211 -36.21 -20.78 5.37
C LYS A 211 -35.60 -22.17 5.24
N GLU A 212 -35.82 -22.85 4.11
CA GLU A 212 -35.39 -24.22 3.85
C GLU A 212 -34.55 -24.29 2.56
N ILE A 213 -33.42 -25.01 2.63
CA ILE A 213 -32.69 -25.53 1.48
C ILE A 213 -32.77 -27.06 1.51
N THR A 214 -33.22 -27.64 0.41
CA THR A 214 -33.31 -29.09 0.20
C THR A 214 -32.25 -29.54 -0.80
N ALA A 215 -31.46 -30.55 -0.46
CA ALA A 215 -30.55 -31.24 -1.36
C ALA A 215 -31.06 -32.66 -1.65
N SER A 216 -31.47 -32.92 -2.89
CA SER A 216 -32.02 -34.20 -3.32
C SER A 216 -30.97 -35.03 -4.06
N PHE A 217 -30.84 -36.30 -3.70
CA PHE A 217 -29.90 -37.25 -4.28
C PHE A 217 -30.56 -38.62 -4.47
N THR A 218 -29.98 -39.45 -5.33
CA THR A 218 -30.54 -40.76 -5.67
C THR A 218 -30.33 -41.76 -4.53
N ALA A 219 -31.41 -42.44 -4.12
CA ALA A 219 -31.35 -43.59 -3.23
C ALA A 219 -30.41 -44.66 -3.78
N SER A 220 -29.48 -45.17 -2.97
CA SER A 220 -28.54 -46.20 -3.38
C SER A 220 -27.99 -46.99 -2.20
N ASN A 221 -27.83 -48.29 -2.39
CA ASN A 221 -27.15 -49.18 -1.46
C ASN A 221 -25.64 -48.91 -1.36
N ASP A 222 -25.05 -48.27 -2.38
CA ASP A 222 -23.61 -48.04 -2.48
C ASP A 222 -23.15 -46.80 -1.71
N ILE A 223 -24.06 -45.87 -1.40
CA ILE A 223 -23.74 -44.65 -0.66
C ILE A 223 -23.72 -44.96 0.83
N LYS A 224 -22.55 -45.29 1.37
CA LYS A 224 -22.38 -45.55 2.82
C LYS A 224 -22.04 -44.31 3.64
N SER A 225 -21.55 -43.25 3.02
CA SER A 225 -21.26 -41.97 3.67
C SER A 225 -21.31 -40.84 2.64
N ARG A 226 -21.65 -39.62 3.06
CA ARG A 226 -21.68 -38.43 2.21
C ARG A 226 -21.38 -37.17 3.01
N ASN A 227 -20.62 -36.26 2.40
CA ASN A 227 -20.45 -34.90 2.88
C ASN A 227 -21.51 -33.98 2.25
N PHE A 228 -22.20 -33.23 3.10
CA PHE A 228 -23.13 -32.18 2.73
C PHE A 228 -22.47 -30.84 2.99
N TYR A 229 -22.48 -29.99 1.97
CA TYR A 229 -21.95 -28.65 1.99
C TYR A 229 -23.02 -27.73 1.45
N ILE A 230 -23.56 -26.86 2.29
CA ILE A 230 -24.68 -25.98 1.92
C ILE A 230 -24.27 -24.53 2.18
N PRO A 231 -24.36 -23.63 1.19
CA PRO A 231 -24.10 -22.21 1.42
C PRO A 231 -25.19 -21.62 2.32
N LEU A 232 -24.77 -20.80 3.28
CA LEU A 232 -25.67 -20.08 4.17
C LEU A 232 -25.36 -18.58 4.08
N PRO A 233 -26.37 -17.71 3.93
CA PRO A 233 -26.17 -16.26 4.02
C PRO A 233 -25.49 -15.87 5.33
N THR A 234 -24.84 -14.71 5.33
CA THR A 234 -24.30 -14.16 6.58
C THR A 234 -25.44 -13.69 7.47
N GLY A 235 -25.37 -13.94 8.78
CA GLY A 235 -26.42 -13.51 9.69
C GLY A 235 -26.35 -14.14 11.08
N THR A 236 -27.27 -13.73 11.94
CA THR A 236 -27.54 -14.36 13.24
C THR A 236 -28.74 -15.28 13.10
N TYR A 237 -28.57 -16.54 13.45
CA TYR A 237 -29.56 -17.60 13.33
C TYR A 237 -29.90 -18.11 14.73
N SER A 238 -31.14 -17.92 15.19
CA SER A 238 -31.58 -18.53 16.45
C SER A 238 -31.59 -20.07 16.35
N SER A 239 -31.75 -20.59 15.13
CA SER A 239 -31.71 -22.02 14.85
C SER A 239 -31.26 -22.33 13.42
N ILE A 240 -30.47 -23.40 13.28
CA ILE A 240 -30.16 -24.08 12.02
C ILE A 240 -30.35 -25.58 12.26
N THR A 241 -31.35 -26.18 11.62
CA THR A 241 -31.69 -27.59 11.73
C THR A 241 -31.32 -28.35 10.47
N ALA A 242 -30.48 -29.38 10.61
CA ALA A 242 -30.16 -30.34 9.56
C ALA A 242 -31.00 -31.60 9.70
N GLN A 243 -31.52 -32.12 8.59
CA GLN A 243 -32.38 -33.31 8.57
C GLN A 243 -32.07 -34.22 7.39
N LEU A 244 -32.09 -35.53 7.58
CA LEU A 244 -32.04 -36.53 6.50
C LEU A 244 -33.36 -37.29 6.44
N THR A 245 -33.94 -37.42 5.25
CA THR A 245 -35.26 -38.05 5.04
C THR A 245 -35.30 -38.91 3.77
N ASN A 246 -36.36 -39.71 3.63
CA ASN A 246 -36.72 -40.38 2.36
C ASN A 246 -37.56 -39.49 1.43
N GLY A 247 -37.83 -38.24 1.80
CA GLY A 247 -38.66 -37.29 1.05
C GLY A 247 -40.17 -37.48 1.22
N SER A 248 -40.62 -38.50 1.97
CA SER A 248 -42.04 -38.73 2.29
C SER A 248 -42.31 -38.66 3.78
N ASP A 249 -42.07 -39.75 4.51
CA ASP A 249 -42.61 -40.05 5.83
C ASP A 249 -41.55 -40.47 6.85
N LYS A 250 -40.33 -40.80 6.40
CA LYS A 250 -39.23 -41.22 7.29
C LYS A 250 -38.21 -40.11 7.45
N VAL A 251 -37.95 -39.78 8.71
CA VAL A 251 -36.82 -38.94 9.12
C VAL A 251 -35.78 -39.82 9.79
N TYR A 252 -34.54 -39.78 9.31
CA TYR A 252 -33.47 -40.62 9.84
C TYR A 252 -32.70 -39.93 10.97
N PHE A 253 -32.61 -38.60 10.90
CA PHE A 253 -32.12 -37.80 12.02
C PHE A 253 -32.57 -36.36 11.90
N THR A 254 -32.49 -35.64 13.02
CA THR A 254 -32.63 -34.19 13.11
C THR A 254 -31.58 -33.63 14.05
N LYS A 255 -30.88 -32.57 13.61
CA LYS A 255 -29.86 -31.90 14.39
C LYS A 255 -30.06 -30.39 14.34
N THR A 256 -30.43 -29.80 15.46
CA THR A 256 -30.56 -28.34 15.60
C THR A 256 -29.33 -27.75 16.25
N LEU A 257 -28.81 -26.68 15.65
CA LEU A 257 -27.77 -25.81 16.15
C LEU A 257 -28.45 -24.50 16.58
N ASN A 258 -28.45 -24.21 17.87
CA ASN A 258 -29.08 -22.99 18.40
C ASN A 258 -28.08 -21.82 18.38
N ASP A 259 -28.60 -20.60 18.23
CA ASP A 259 -27.89 -19.32 18.34
C ASP A 259 -26.52 -19.30 17.63
N LYS A 260 -26.53 -19.44 16.30
CA LYS A 260 -25.34 -19.41 15.45
C LYS A 260 -25.17 -18.07 14.74
N ILE A 261 -23.94 -17.61 14.63
CA ILE A 261 -23.59 -16.40 13.89
C ILE A 261 -22.66 -16.83 12.77
N LEU A 262 -23.01 -16.46 11.55
CA LEU A 262 -22.26 -16.80 10.36
C LEU A 262 -21.80 -15.52 9.67
N GLY A 263 -20.50 -15.30 9.63
CA GLY A 263 -19.82 -14.30 8.83
C GLY A 263 -19.46 -14.81 7.44
N ARG A 264 -18.96 -13.90 6.60
CA ARG A 264 -18.45 -14.24 5.27
C ARG A 264 -17.27 -15.21 5.42
N ARG A 265 -17.25 -16.29 4.65
CA ARG A 265 -16.22 -17.35 4.72
C ARG A 265 -16.20 -18.19 6.00
N ASP A 266 -17.20 -18.08 6.88
CA ASP A 266 -17.30 -18.99 8.01
C ASP A 266 -17.65 -20.40 7.52
N ILE A 267 -16.97 -21.42 8.06
CA ILE A 267 -17.36 -22.83 7.90
C ILE A 267 -17.94 -23.33 9.21
N LEU A 268 -19.24 -23.55 9.23
CA LEU A 268 -19.91 -24.24 10.32
C LEU A 268 -19.73 -25.75 10.13
N VAL A 269 -18.73 -26.33 10.78
CA VAL A 269 -18.47 -27.78 10.76
C VAL A 269 -19.30 -28.48 11.82
N VAL A 270 -20.13 -29.43 11.41
CA VAL A 270 -20.89 -30.32 12.29
C VAL A 270 -20.14 -31.65 12.44
N PRO A 271 -20.00 -32.20 13.66
CA PRO A 271 -19.41 -33.52 13.86
C PRO A 271 -20.06 -34.60 12.98
N PRO A 272 -19.29 -35.60 12.50
CA PRO A 272 -19.86 -36.70 11.74
C PRO A 272 -20.96 -37.45 12.49
N LEU A 273 -22.01 -37.83 11.77
CA LEU A 273 -23.22 -38.47 12.30
C LEU A 273 -23.38 -39.87 11.71
N ASP A 274 -23.68 -40.87 12.53
CA ASP A 274 -23.96 -42.24 12.11
C ASP A 274 -25.48 -42.51 12.14
N CYS A 275 -26.09 -42.82 10.99
CA CYS A 275 -27.52 -43.17 10.94
C CYS A 275 -27.78 -44.65 11.25
N VAL A 276 -28.73 -44.92 12.15
CA VAL A 276 -29.22 -46.24 12.50
C VAL A 276 -30.76 -46.21 12.52
N VAL A 277 -31.41 -47.21 11.93
CA VAL A 277 -32.87 -47.32 11.92
C VAL A 277 -33.28 -48.53 12.75
N VAL A 278 -34.19 -48.32 13.69
CA VAL A 278 -34.69 -49.34 14.60
C VAL A 278 -36.21 -49.40 14.51
N ASP A 279 -36.73 -50.58 14.22
CA ASP A 279 -38.17 -50.86 14.30
C ASP A 279 -38.51 -51.36 15.71
N ALA A 280 -38.88 -50.44 16.59
CA ALA A 280 -39.32 -50.73 17.94
C ALA A 280 -40.71 -50.12 18.18
N THR A 281 -41.55 -50.81 18.95
CA THR A 281 -42.91 -50.35 19.31
C THR A 281 -43.12 -50.28 20.82
N THR A 282 -42.15 -50.74 21.62
CA THR A 282 -42.18 -50.73 23.10
C THR A 282 -40.84 -50.27 23.69
N PRO A 283 -40.84 -49.69 24.91
CA PRO A 283 -39.61 -49.25 25.58
C PRO A 283 -38.54 -50.34 25.75
N SER A 284 -38.96 -51.57 26.08
CA SER A 284 -38.07 -52.71 26.28
C SER A 284 -37.43 -53.18 24.96
N ALA A 285 -38.18 -53.12 23.85
CA ALA A 285 -37.65 -53.42 22.51
C ALA A 285 -36.59 -52.39 22.08
N LEU A 286 -36.85 -51.10 22.32
CA LEU A 286 -35.86 -50.05 22.04
C LEU A 286 -34.63 -50.20 22.92
N SER A 287 -34.78 -50.44 24.22
CA SER A 287 -33.65 -50.69 25.14
C SER A 287 -32.77 -51.85 24.68
N THR A 288 -33.39 -52.91 24.14
CA THR A 288 -32.67 -54.05 23.55
C THR A 288 -31.89 -53.63 22.31
N ALA A 289 -32.48 -52.82 21.43
CA ALA A 289 -31.80 -52.31 20.25
C ALA A 289 -30.64 -51.36 20.59
N LEU A 290 -30.78 -50.53 21.63
CA LEU A 290 -29.70 -49.66 22.13
C LEU A 290 -28.54 -50.44 22.78
N ALA A 291 -28.81 -51.65 23.27
CA ALA A 291 -27.79 -52.55 23.81
C ALA A 291 -27.06 -53.38 22.73
N ASP A 292 -27.48 -53.30 21.46
CA ASP A 292 -26.79 -54.01 20.37
C ASP A 292 -25.57 -53.20 19.88
N SER A 293 -24.40 -53.84 19.96
CA SER A 293 -23.13 -53.32 19.44
C SER A 293 -23.14 -52.94 17.96
N LYS A 294 -24.10 -53.43 17.16
CA LYS A 294 -24.28 -53.02 15.76
C LYS A 294 -24.88 -51.62 15.63
N ASN A 295 -25.68 -51.22 16.63
CA ASN A 295 -26.40 -49.95 16.62
C ASN A 295 -25.62 -48.87 17.36
N LEU A 296 -25.03 -49.19 18.52
CA LEU A 296 -24.30 -48.22 19.35
C LEU A 296 -22.97 -48.78 19.86
N PRO A 297 -21.95 -47.92 20.05
CA PRO A 297 -20.75 -48.28 20.80
C PRO A 297 -21.11 -48.79 22.21
N GLN A 298 -20.49 -49.89 22.63
CA GLN A 298 -20.67 -50.44 23.98
C GLN A 298 -19.48 -50.11 24.91
N GLU A 299 -18.39 -49.56 24.36
CA GLU A 299 -17.21 -49.06 25.08
C GLU A 299 -16.82 -47.68 24.54
N ALA A 300 -16.21 -46.83 25.38
CA ALA A 300 -15.98 -45.43 25.07
C ALA A 300 -15.06 -45.29 23.85
N PRO A 301 -15.54 -44.72 22.72
CA PRO A 301 -14.73 -44.63 21.53
C PRO A 301 -13.59 -43.61 21.71
N THR A 302 -12.46 -43.86 21.07
CA THR A 302 -11.30 -42.95 21.08
C THR A 302 -11.61 -41.62 20.40
N ALA A 303 -12.46 -41.64 19.37
CA ALA A 303 -12.96 -40.45 18.69
C ALA A 303 -14.44 -40.21 19.04
N ALA A 304 -14.80 -38.95 19.28
CA ALA A 304 -16.19 -38.58 19.54
C ALA A 304 -17.10 -39.03 18.39
N THR A 305 -18.13 -39.79 18.73
CA THR A 305 -19.09 -40.36 17.79
C THR A 305 -20.49 -39.95 18.23
N VAL A 306 -21.30 -39.52 17.26
CA VAL A 306 -22.72 -39.22 17.47
C VAL A 306 -23.51 -40.22 16.64
N THR A 307 -24.41 -40.96 17.27
CA THR A 307 -25.28 -41.93 16.58
C THR A 307 -26.73 -41.47 16.61
N ASP A 308 -27.31 -41.34 15.43
CA ASP A 308 -28.71 -40.99 15.23
C ASP A 308 -29.55 -42.24 15.01
N ILE A 309 -30.50 -42.47 15.92
CA ILE A 309 -31.38 -43.63 15.95
C ILE A 309 -32.78 -43.18 15.57
N ALA A 310 -33.18 -43.54 14.35
CA ALA A 310 -34.54 -43.36 13.85
C ALA A 310 -35.42 -44.52 14.32
N VAL A 311 -36.44 -44.19 15.09
CA VAL A 311 -37.42 -45.12 15.63
C VAL A 311 -38.64 -45.11 14.71
N SER A 312 -38.79 -46.16 13.91
CA SER A 312 -39.83 -46.24 12.87
C SER A 312 -41.18 -46.76 13.37
N GLY A 313 -41.20 -47.55 14.45
CA GLY A 313 -42.42 -48.12 15.00
C GLY A 313 -43.23 -47.10 15.81
N SER A 314 -44.55 -47.31 15.88
CA SER A 314 -45.45 -46.47 16.69
C SER A 314 -45.39 -46.88 18.16
N PHE A 315 -45.07 -45.93 19.04
CA PHE A 315 -44.99 -46.13 20.48
C PHE A 315 -46.31 -45.79 21.17
N ASN A 316 -46.83 -46.73 21.96
CA ASN A 316 -47.95 -46.47 22.86
C ASN A 316 -47.65 -47.01 24.27
N THR A 317 -47.46 -46.10 25.22
CA THR A 317 -47.20 -46.42 26.64
C THR A 317 -48.48 -46.53 27.46
N THR A 318 -49.61 -46.01 26.97
CA THR A 318 -50.90 -46.04 27.68
C THR A 318 -51.59 -47.41 27.65
N SER A 319 -51.24 -48.25 26.69
CA SER A 319 -51.81 -49.60 26.50
C SER A 319 -50.75 -50.72 26.56
N GLY A 320 -49.55 -50.42 27.05
CA GLY A 320 -48.38 -51.31 27.03
C GLY A 320 -47.54 -51.22 28.31
N SER A 321 -46.31 -51.76 28.28
CA SER A 321 -45.38 -51.68 29.42
C SER A 321 -44.90 -50.24 29.65
N ASN A 322 -44.86 -49.82 30.92
CA ASN A 322 -44.28 -48.55 31.39
C ASN A 322 -42.78 -48.68 31.74
N ASP A 323 -42.10 -49.71 31.23
CA ASP A 323 -40.65 -49.86 31.43
C ASP A 323 -39.90 -48.62 30.90
N GLY A 324 -38.86 -48.18 31.61
CA GLY A 324 -37.99 -47.12 31.12
C GLY A 324 -37.16 -47.56 29.90
N ILE A 325 -36.88 -46.63 28.98
CA ILE A 325 -35.89 -46.81 27.94
C ILE A 325 -34.50 -46.64 28.58
N ALA A 326 -33.77 -47.74 28.69
CA ALA A 326 -32.43 -47.74 29.27
C ALA A 326 -31.41 -47.17 28.27
N ILE A 327 -30.94 -45.94 28.54
CA ILE A 327 -30.00 -45.22 27.68
C ILE A 327 -28.56 -45.44 28.17
N PRO A 328 -27.63 -45.91 27.31
CA PRO A 328 -26.22 -45.99 27.65
C PRO A 328 -25.61 -44.60 27.94
N VAL A 329 -24.82 -44.51 29.01
CA VAL A 329 -24.07 -43.32 29.39
C VAL A 329 -22.59 -43.63 29.25
N LEU A 330 -22.00 -43.16 28.16
CA LEU A 330 -20.67 -43.57 27.73
C LEU A 330 -19.89 -42.38 27.16
N GLN A 331 -18.71 -42.12 27.70
CA GLN A 331 -17.87 -41.00 27.27
C GLN A 331 -17.61 -41.07 25.76
N ASN A 332 -17.61 -39.91 25.08
CA ASN A 332 -17.41 -39.77 23.63
C ASN A 332 -18.49 -40.43 22.74
N SER A 333 -19.60 -40.91 23.30
CA SER A 333 -20.68 -41.56 22.57
C SER A 333 -22.01 -40.85 22.83
N ASP A 334 -22.36 -39.91 21.94
CA ASP A 334 -23.63 -39.18 21.97
C ASP A 334 -24.71 -39.90 21.18
N ILE A 335 -25.97 -39.78 21.61
CA ILE A 335 -27.11 -40.52 21.06
C ILE A 335 -28.23 -39.53 20.69
N ASN A 336 -28.74 -39.58 19.46
CA ASN A 336 -29.95 -38.84 19.09
C ASN A 336 -31.07 -39.82 18.81
N LEU A 337 -32.18 -39.73 19.53
CA LEU A 337 -33.39 -40.53 19.33
C LEU A 337 -34.41 -39.72 18.54
N THR A 338 -34.75 -40.18 17.34
CA THR A 338 -35.73 -39.55 16.45
C THR A 338 -36.94 -40.44 16.31
N PHE A 339 -38.09 -40.02 16.82
CA PHE A 339 -39.34 -40.76 16.65
C PHE A 339 -40.06 -40.29 15.39
N ASN A 340 -40.31 -41.19 14.43
CA ASN A 340 -40.98 -40.81 13.17
C ASN A 340 -42.49 -40.58 13.35
N THR A 341 -43.06 -41.17 14.40
CA THR A 341 -44.45 -40.96 14.81
C THR A 341 -44.48 -40.47 16.26
N ALA A 342 -45.36 -39.53 16.58
CA ALA A 342 -45.44 -38.98 17.93
C ALA A 342 -45.87 -40.09 18.91
N PRO A 343 -45.09 -40.36 19.98
CA PRO A 343 -45.44 -41.38 20.95
C PRO A 343 -46.76 -41.08 21.65
N THR A 344 -47.67 -42.05 21.70
CA THR A 344 -48.90 -41.97 22.49
C THR A 344 -48.56 -42.24 23.95
N THR A 345 -48.74 -41.22 24.80
CA THR A 345 -48.38 -41.24 26.23
C THR A 345 -49.43 -40.48 27.03
N SER A 346 -49.37 -40.58 28.36
CA SER A 346 -50.17 -39.74 29.27
C SER A 346 -49.31 -39.27 30.43
N THR A 347 -49.82 -38.35 31.27
CA THR A 347 -49.12 -37.92 32.49
C THR A 347 -48.92 -39.08 33.49
N ALA A 348 -49.81 -40.06 33.50
CA ALA A 348 -49.70 -41.27 34.35
C ALA A 348 -48.82 -42.37 33.74
N ALA A 349 -48.56 -42.31 32.44
CA ALA A 349 -47.72 -43.24 31.68
C ALA A 349 -46.87 -42.46 30.67
N PRO A 350 -45.82 -41.75 31.14
CA PRO A 350 -44.95 -40.96 30.27
C PRO A 350 -43.90 -41.83 29.57
N LEU A 351 -43.37 -41.34 28.45
CA LEU A 351 -42.18 -41.90 27.83
C LEU A 351 -40.97 -41.70 28.76
N THR A 352 -40.44 -42.79 29.31
CA THR A 352 -39.42 -42.71 30.36
C THR A 352 -38.03 -43.00 29.81
N LEU A 353 -37.05 -42.13 30.06
CA LEU A 353 -35.63 -42.27 29.73
C LEU A 353 -34.83 -42.44 31.03
N THR A 354 -34.07 -43.53 31.15
CA THR A 354 -33.31 -43.86 32.36
C THR A 354 -31.86 -44.20 32.05
N ASP A 355 -30.94 -43.77 32.92
CA ASP A 355 -29.52 -44.12 32.85
C ASP A 355 -29.35 -45.64 33.00
N LYS A 356 -28.82 -46.30 31.97
CA LYS A 356 -28.57 -47.75 31.96
C LYS A 356 -27.42 -48.14 32.90
N THR A 357 -26.44 -47.25 33.08
CA THR A 357 -25.16 -47.56 33.71
C THR A 357 -25.17 -47.38 35.22
N ASN A 358 -26.15 -46.66 35.78
CA ASN A 358 -26.07 -46.31 37.19
C ASN A 358 -27.43 -46.07 37.86
N THR A 359 -28.00 -47.11 38.48
CA THR A 359 -29.23 -47.02 39.29
C THR A 359 -29.02 -46.38 40.67
N SER A 360 -27.80 -45.94 41.01
CA SER A 360 -27.44 -45.47 42.36
C SER A 360 -27.09 -43.97 42.48
N VAL A 361 -26.96 -43.24 41.36
CA VAL A 361 -26.69 -41.80 41.36
C VAL A 361 -28.03 -41.07 41.24
N SER A 362 -28.46 -40.39 42.30
CA SER A 362 -29.66 -39.54 42.28
C SER A 362 -29.34 -38.05 42.15
N ALA A 363 -28.10 -37.66 42.44
CA ALA A 363 -27.66 -36.27 42.37
C ALA A 363 -27.14 -35.93 40.96
N PRO A 364 -27.53 -34.77 40.38
CA PRO A 364 -26.97 -34.25 39.13
C PRO A 364 -25.44 -34.17 39.14
N ALA A 365 -24.79 -34.81 38.17
CA ALA A 365 -23.34 -34.69 37.97
C ALA A 365 -22.96 -33.26 37.56
N ALA A 366 -21.79 -32.79 38.02
CA ALA A 366 -21.27 -31.47 37.67
C ALA A 366 -20.94 -31.34 36.18
N THR A 367 -20.45 -32.43 35.58
CA THR A 367 -20.13 -32.52 34.15
C THR A 367 -20.86 -33.72 33.55
N ALA A 368 -21.46 -33.54 32.37
CA ALA A 368 -22.09 -34.65 31.66
C ALA A 368 -21.04 -35.60 31.04
N THR A 369 -21.30 -36.90 31.09
CA THR A 369 -20.49 -37.95 30.46
C THR A 369 -20.74 -38.02 28.96
N ASN A 370 -21.99 -37.85 28.53
CA ASN A 370 -22.41 -37.83 27.13
C ASN A 370 -23.67 -36.96 26.93
N SER A 371 -24.12 -36.86 25.69
CA SER A 371 -25.35 -36.16 25.30
C SER A 371 -26.37 -37.08 24.65
N VAL A 372 -27.64 -36.83 24.95
CA VAL A 372 -28.81 -37.52 24.40
C VAL A 372 -29.79 -36.49 23.84
N SER A 373 -30.15 -36.58 22.57
CA SER A 373 -31.26 -35.79 21.99
C SER A 373 -32.50 -36.66 21.88
N LEU A 374 -33.67 -36.12 22.23
CA LEU A 374 -34.98 -36.74 22.02
C LEU A 374 -35.77 -35.84 21.08
N ALA A 375 -36.04 -36.30 19.87
CA ALA A 375 -36.86 -35.60 18.89
C ALA A 375 -38.19 -36.30 18.65
N VAL A 376 -39.28 -35.53 18.70
CA VAL A 376 -40.65 -35.98 18.35
C VAL A 376 -41.22 -35.11 17.24
N PRO A 377 -42.14 -35.62 16.40
CA PRO A 377 -42.79 -34.83 15.37
C PRO A 377 -43.88 -33.94 15.97
N GLU A 378 -44.28 -32.92 15.21
CA GLU A 378 -45.43 -32.08 15.54
C GLU A 378 -46.71 -32.93 15.59
N THR A 379 -47.50 -32.78 16.66
CA THR A 379 -48.79 -33.45 16.80
C THR A 379 -49.87 -32.70 16.03
N THR A 380 -50.83 -33.43 15.43
CA THR A 380 -52.02 -32.81 14.84
C THR A 380 -52.95 -32.28 15.93
N ALA A 381 -53.96 -31.48 15.57
CA ALA A 381 -54.90 -30.92 16.53
C ALA A 381 -55.70 -31.99 17.31
N GLU A 382 -55.81 -33.19 16.75
CA GLU A 382 -56.53 -34.33 17.30
C GLU A 382 -55.66 -35.24 18.19
N GLN A 383 -54.34 -35.08 18.17
CA GLN A 383 -53.40 -35.89 18.93
C GLN A 383 -52.83 -35.11 20.13
N GLU A 384 -52.87 -35.70 21.32
CA GLU A 384 -52.18 -35.12 22.48
C GLU A 384 -50.65 -35.20 22.32
N ALA A 385 -49.98 -34.12 22.70
CA ALA A 385 -48.52 -34.05 22.75
C ALA A 385 -47.94 -35.06 23.76
N PRO A 386 -46.76 -35.65 23.48
CA PRO A 386 -46.17 -36.65 24.36
C PRO A 386 -45.72 -36.06 25.72
N SER A 387 -45.93 -36.82 26.79
CA SER A 387 -45.38 -36.59 28.13
C SER A 387 -44.13 -37.44 28.33
N VAL A 388 -43.08 -36.88 28.95
CA VAL A 388 -41.74 -37.50 29.03
C VAL A 388 -41.21 -37.42 30.47
N ALA A 389 -40.62 -38.51 30.95
CA ALA A 389 -39.91 -38.56 32.23
C ALA A 389 -38.43 -38.88 31.98
N ILE A 390 -37.52 -38.06 32.51
CA ILE A 390 -36.07 -38.16 32.26
C ILE A 390 -35.37 -38.33 33.61
N THR A 391 -34.66 -39.45 33.78
CA THR A 391 -33.78 -39.71 34.93
C THR A 391 -32.39 -40.08 34.43
N MET A 392 -31.63 -39.04 34.07
CA MET A 392 -30.33 -39.14 33.39
C MET A 392 -29.30 -38.19 34.05
N PRO A 393 -28.98 -38.36 35.34
CA PRO A 393 -28.23 -37.38 36.14
C PRO A 393 -26.77 -37.15 35.68
N SER A 394 -26.25 -38.01 34.80
CA SER A 394 -24.89 -37.92 34.25
C SER A 394 -24.84 -37.47 32.79
N THR A 395 -25.96 -37.04 32.21
CA THR A 395 -26.09 -36.84 30.77
C THR A 395 -26.71 -35.48 30.43
N THR A 396 -26.29 -34.91 29.30
CA THR A 396 -26.98 -33.80 28.66
C THR A 396 -28.19 -34.30 27.91
N VAL A 397 -29.37 -33.77 28.18
CA VAL A 397 -30.58 -34.17 27.47
C VAL A 397 -31.12 -32.99 26.68
N THR A 398 -31.31 -33.17 25.37
CA THR A 398 -31.88 -32.16 24.49
C THR A 398 -33.28 -32.58 24.07
N LEU A 399 -34.28 -31.74 24.28
CA LEU A 399 -35.59 -31.88 23.66
C LEU A 399 -35.57 -31.18 22.30
N ALA A 400 -35.96 -31.90 21.27
CA ALA A 400 -35.83 -31.49 19.88
C ALA A 400 -37.11 -31.76 19.08
N ALA A 401 -37.17 -31.20 17.88
CA ALA A 401 -38.27 -31.42 16.94
C ALA A 401 -37.82 -32.28 15.77
N VAL A 402 -38.69 -33.19 15.33
CA VAL A 402 -38.60 -33.76 13.99
C VAL A 402 -39.13 -32.72 13.01
N GLY A 403 -38.22 -32.11 12.25
CA GLY A 403 -38.52 -30.92 11.46
C GLY A 403 -38.17 -29.65 12.23
N ASN A 404 -39.05 -28.66 12.23
CA ASN A 404 -38.81 -27.35 12.86
C ASN A 404 -39.68 -27.05 14.09
N LYS A 405 -40.69 -27.87 14.38
CA LYS A 405 -41.62 -27.66 15.49
C LYS A 405 -41.96 -28.97 16.18
N ALA A 406 -42.07 -28.93 17.50
CA ALA A 406 -42.59 -30.02 18.30
C ALA A 406 -43.19 -29.49 19.60
N THR A 407 -44.20 -30.20 20.12
CA THR A 407 -44.79 -29.90 21.43
C THR A 407 -44.62 -31.10 22.34
N TYR A 408 -44.19 -30.85 23.57
CA TYR A 408 -44.19 -31.80 24.68
C TYR A 408 -45.23 -31.35 25.70
N ASN A 409 -46.04 -32.28 26.19
CA ASN A 409 -47.10 -31.99 27.14
C ASN A 409 -46.53 -31.76 28.55
N GLU A 410 -46.25 -32.82 29.30
CA GLU A 410 -45.58 -32.73 30.60
C GLU A 410 -44.20 -33.40 30.55
N VAL A 411 -43.16 -32.65 30.91
CA VAL A 411 -41.80 -33.15 31.03
C VAL A 411 -41.37 -33.09 32.49
N THR A 412 -40.92 -34.22 33.04
CA THR A 412 -40.26 -34.26 34.35
C THR A 412 -38.82 -34.69 34.17
N ALA A 413 -37.84 -33.92 34.66
CA ALA A 413 -36.44 -34.18 34.34
C ALA A 413 -35.46 -34.03 35.51
N THR A 414 -34.56 -35.02 35.62
CA THR A 414 -33.27 -34.94 36.31
C THR A 414 -32.16 -35.19 35.28
N THR A 415 -31.30 -34.20 35.07
CA THR A 415 -30.13 -34.28 34.18
C THR A 415 -28.83 -33.92 34.91
N ALA A 416 -27.69 -33.95 34.23
CA ALA A 416 -26.48 -33.29 34.73
C ALA A 416 -26.68 -31.75 34.84
N GLN A 417 -25.74 -31.07 35.48
CA GLN A 417 -25.81 -29.61 35.67
C GLN A 417 -25.67 -28.84 34.34
N GLN A 418 -26.59 -27.91 34.08
CA GLN A 418 -26.64 -27.03 32.88
C GLN A 418 -26.84 -27.77 31.54
N THR A 419 -27.52 -28.92 31.57
CA THR A 419 -27.53 -29.81 30.42
C THR A 419 -28.91 -30.29 29.97
N LEU A 420 -30.02 -29.80 30.54
CA LEU A 420 -31.33 -29.94 29.91
C LEU A 420 -31.53 -28.81 28.89
N ILE A 421 -31.51 -29.15 27.61
CA ILE A 421 -31.59 -28.20 26.50
C ILE A 421 -32.97 -28.28 25.86
N ILE A 422 -33.66 -27.14 25.75
CA ILE A 422 -34.91 -27.01 25.00
C ILE A 422 -34.60 -26.30 23.70
N ASN A 423 -34.53 -27.04 22.58
CA ASN A 423 -34.17 -26.45 21.29
C ASN A 423 -35.18 -25.39 20.83
N ALA A 424 -34.70 -24.47 19.99
CA ALA A 424 -35.57 -23.57 19.24
C ALA A 424 -36.60 -24.38 18.43
N GLY A 425 -37.84 -23.89 18.36
CA GLY A 425 -38.96 -24.59 17.74
C GLY A 425 -39.68 -25.62 18.65
N VAL A 426 -39.12 -25.95 19.81
CA VAL A 426 -39.77 -26.83 20.79
C VAL A 426 -40.63 -26.04 21.76
N THR A 427 -41.86 -26.49 21.99
CA THR A 427 -42.73 -26.00 23.06
C THR A 427 -42.90 -27.08 24.13
N VAL A 428 -42.64 -26.74 25.40
CA VAL A 428 -42.96 -27.60 26.55
C VAL A 428 -44.08 -26.94 27.34
N LYS A 429 -45.25 -27.58 27.41
CA LYS A 429 -46.41 -27.00 28.12
C LYS A 429 -46.15 -26.93 29.62
N LYS A 430 -45.65 -28.03 30.21
CA LYS A 430 -45.24 -28.07 31.62
C LYS A 430 -43.90 -28.77 31.79
N LEU A 431 -42.92 -28.07 32.35
CA LEU A 431 -41.60 -28.60 32.67
C LEU A 431 -41.38 -28.61 34.18
N THR A 432 -41.33 -29.80 34.77
CA THR A 432 -40.99 -30.06 36.16
C THR A 432 -39.52 -30.45 36.27
N VAL A 433 -38.71 -29.63 36.94
CA VAL A 433 -37.27 -29.86 37.05
C VAL A 433 -36.94 -30.40 38.45
N LYS A 434 -36.48 -31.65 38.50
CA LYS A 434 -36.08 -32.37 39.71
C LYS A 434 -34.58 -32.29 40.01
N GLY A 435 -33.77 -32.00 39.00
CA GLY A 435 -32.34 -31.75 39.16
C GLY A 435 -31.67 -31.39 37.84
N GLY A 436 -30.54 -30.68 37.93
CA GLY A 436 -29.84 -30.09 36.79
C GLY A 436 -30.20 -28.60 36.58
N ASN A 437 -29.63 -27.98 35.55
CA ASN A 437 -29.95 -26.60 35.15
C ASN A 437 -30.38 -26.58 33.67
N LEU A 438 -30.96 -25.46 33.22
CA LEU A 438 -31.66 -25.36 31.93
C LEU A 438 -30.88 -24.49 30.92
N LYS A 439 -30.89 -24.91 29.65
CA LYS A 439 -30.62 -24.06 28.49
C LYS A 439 -31.90 -24.02 27.64
N ILE A 440 -32.56 -22.87 27.54
CA ILE A 440 -33.85 -22.75 26.86
C ILE A 440 -33.67 -21.86 25.64
N TYR A 441 -33.92 -22.40 24.45
CA TYR A 441 -33.98 -21.69 23.18
C TYR A 441 -35.42 -21.68 22.61
N GLY A 442 -36.24 -22.67 22.98
CA GLY A 442 -37.66 -22.77 22.62
C GLY A 442 -38.60 -22.07 23.60
N LYS A 443 -39.83 -22.59 23.71
CA LYS A 443 -40.88 -22.06 24.58
C LYS A 443 -41.16 -23.02 25.75
N VAL A 444 -41.23 -22.48 26.96
CA VAL A 444 -41.75 -23.19 28.14
C VAL A 444 -42.94 -22.41 28.68
N GLU A 445 -44.12 -23.04 28.73
CA GLU A 445 -45.36 -22.35 29.13
C GLU A 445 -45.59 -22.36 30.65
N GLN A 446 -45.21 -23.45 31.30
CA GLN A 446 -45.22 -23.59 32.76
C GLN A 446 -43.92 -24.24 33.23
N LEU A 447 -43.30 -23.65 34.25
CA LEU A 447 -42.06 -24.14 34.85
C LEU A 447 -42.31 -24.45 36.33
N VAL A 448 -41.98 -25.66 36.76
CA VAL A 448 -42.22 -26.17 38.11
C VAL A 448 -40.91 -26.62 38.74
N HIS A 449 -40.65 -26.13 39.96
CA HIS A 449 -39.48 -26.52 40.76
C HIS A 449 -39.83 -27.73 41.62
N ASP A 450 -39.08 -28.83 41.48
CA ASP A 450 -39.23 -30.04 42.30
C ASP A 450 -37.86 -30.60 42.71
N ALA A 451 -36.91 -29.71 43.00
CA ALA A 451 -35.52 -30.05 43.35
C ALA A 451 -35.17 -29.67 44.81
N GLY A 452 -36.17 -29.65 45.69
CA GLY A 452 -36.00 -29.27 47.10
C GLY A 452 -35.57 -27.81 47.28
N ASN A 453 -34.42 -27.57 47.93
CA ASN A 453 -33.86 -26.23 48.16
C ASN A 453 -32.81 -25.80 47.13
N THR A 454 -32.58 -26.61 46.09
CA THR A 454 -31.56 -26.35 45.08
C THR A 454 -31.99 -25.21 44.16
N THR A 455 -31.15 -24.19 43.95
CA THR A 455 -31.37 -23.18 42.90
C THR A 455 -31.12 -23.80 41.53
N ILE A 456 -32.01 -23.52 40.57
CA ILE A 456 -31.91 -23.98 39.18
C ILE A 456 -31.59 -22.77 38.31
N TYR A 457 -30.49 -22.84 37.56
CA TYR A 457 -30.07 -21.77 36.67
C TYR A 457 -30.64 -21.94 35.26
N ILE A 458 -30.97 -20.84 34.59
CA ILE A 458 -31.51 -20.82 33.24
C ILE A 458 -30.61 -19.98 32.34
N ILE A 459 -30.04 -20.59 31.30
CA ILE A 459 -29.46 -19.86 30.18
C ILE A 459 -30.57 -19.67 29.16
N LYS A 460 -30.90 -18.41 28.87
CA LYS A 460 -31.97 -18.03 27.97
C LYS A 460 -31.39 -17.67 26.60
N GLY A 461 -31.75 -18.43 25.56
CA GLY A 461 -31.39 -18.16 24.18
C GLY A 461 -32.21 -17.02 23.56
N THR A 462 -31.81 -16.57 22.37
CA THR A 462 -32.32 -15.33 21.73
C THR A 462 -33.84 -15.31 21.58
N GLU A 463 -34.44 -16.40 21.10
CA GLU A 463 -35.88 -16.51 20.84
C GLU A 463 -36.64 -17.25 21.96
N ALA A 464 -35.97 -17.51 23.08
CA ALA A 464 -36.54 -18.29 24.15
C ALA A 464 -37.69 -17.57 24.84
N SER A 465 -38.79 -18.29 25.05
CA SER A 465 -39.96 -17.81 25.76
C SER A 465 -40.12 -18.57 27.09
N LEU A 466 -40.07 -17.82 28.18
CA LEU A 466 -40.30 -18.33 29.54
C LEU A 466 -41.70 -17.92 30.01
N PRO A 467 -42.27 -18.62 31.01
CA PRO A 467 -43.51 -18.21 31.65
C PRO A 467 -43.40 -16.80 32.24
N ALA A 468 -44.50 -16.05 32.27
CA ALA A 468 -44.52 -14.68 32.81
C ALA A 468 -44.10 -14.61 34.28
N THR A 469 -44.33 -15.67 35.04
CA THR A 469 -43.92 -15.82 36.44
C THR A 469 -43.15 -17.14 36.59
N ILE A 470 -41.95 -17.07 37.16
CA ILE A 470 -41.13 -18.24 37.50
C ILE A 470 -40.87 -18.23 39.01
N ASP A 471 -40.76 -19.43 39.62
CA ASP A 471 -40.38 -19.56 41.02
C ASP A 471 -39.03 -18.87 41.28
N SER A 472 -38.88 -18.18 42.42
CA SER A 472 -37.63 -17.51 42.82
C SER A 472 -36.39 -18.41 42.87
N LYS A 473 -36.57 -19.74 42.95
CA LYS A 473 -35.50 -20.73 42.86
C LYS A 473 -35.01 -20.97 41.44
N PHE A 474 -35.69 -20.44 40.42
CA PHE A 474 -35.18 -20.34 39.05
C PHE A 474 -34.51 -18.99 38.83
N VAL A 475 -33.21 -19.02 38.48
CA VAL A 475 -32.41 -17.81 38.25
C VAL A 475 -31.93 -17.78 36.81
N VAL A 476 -32.38 -16.78 36.04
CA VAL A 476 -31.89 -16.53 34.68
C VAL A 476 -30.48 -15.94 34.76
N GLN A 477 -29.52 -16.58 34.10
CA GLN A 477 -28.11 -16.20 34.12
C GLN A 477 -27.88 -14.89 33.34
N SER A 478 -27.06 -14.01 33.88
CA SER A 478 -26.55 -12.82 33.18
C SER A 478 -25.59 -13.20 32.05
N ASP A 479 -25.47 -12.36 31.02
CA ASP A 479 -24.53 -12.54 29.90
C ASP A 479 -23.10 -12.86 30.35
N VAL A 480 -22.63 -12.30 31.47
CA VAL A 480 -21.29 -12.60 32.04
C VAL A 480 -21.11 -14.08 32.40
N ALA A 481 -22.10 -14.67 33.06
CA ALA A 481 -22.04 -16.07 33.47
C ALA A 481 -22.18 -17.01 32.27
N VAL A 482 -22.97 -16.60 31.26
CA VAL A 482 -23.09 -17.34 30.00
C VAL A 482 -21.80 -17.25 29.20
N LEU A 483 -21.21 -16.06 29.06
CA LEU A 483 -19.91 -15.82 28.42
C LEU A 483 -18.81 -16.71 29.02
N LYS A 484 -18.68 -16.72 30.35
CA LYS A 484 -17.73 -17.60 31.06
C LYS A 484 -17.91 -19.07 30.70
N THR A 485 -19.16 -19.52 30.71
CA THR A 485 -19.50 -20.93 30.43
C THR A 485 -19.24 -21.27 28.97
N ALA A 486 -19.62 -20.38 28.04
CA ALA A 486 -19.39 -20.53 26.61
C ALA A 486 -17.89 -20.66 26.32
N PHE A 487 -17.08 -19.75 26.86
CA PHE A 487 -15.63 -19.76 26.62
C PHE A 487 -14.96 -21.01 27.21
N ALA A 488 -15.34 -21.42 28.42
CA ALA A 488 -14.84 -22.66 29.02
C ALA A 488 -15.15 -23.90 28.17
N ASN A 489 -16.25 -23.89 27.42
CA ASN A 489 -16.64 -24.99 26.54
C ASN A 489 -16.04 -24.89 25.13
N GLY A 490 -15.48 -23.74 24.75
CA GLY A 490 -15.06 -23.42 23.39
C GLY A 490 -16.24 -23.08 22.47
N GLU A 491 -17.25 -22.40 23.01
CA GLU A 491 -18.42 -21.92 22.28
C GLU A 491 -18.27 -20.41 22.02
N ASP A 492 -18.65 -19.99 20.81
CA ASP A 492 -18.72 -18.57 20.44
C ASP A 492 -19.74 -17.81 21.29
N PHE A 493 -19.50 -16.53 21.51
CA PHE A 493 -20.40 -15.68 22.28
C PHE A 493 -20.58 -14.31 21.65
N LYS A 494 -21.83 -13.83 21.61
CA LYS A 494 -22.21 -12.51 21.12
C LYS A 494 -22.93 -11.76 22.22
N LEU A 495 -22.45 -10.55 22.53
CA LEU A 495 -23.08 -9.71 23.55
C LEU A 495 -24.47 -9.29 23.10
N SER A 496 -25.42 -9.40 24.02
CA SER A 496 -26.81 -8.96 23.83
C SER A 496 -27.10 -7.64 24.54
N ALA A 497 -26.26 -7.28 25.51
CA ALA A 497 -26.24 -6.01 26.23
C ALA A 497 -24.82 -5.72 26.75
N ASP A 498 -24.63 -4.55 27.37
CA ASP A 498 -23.41 -4.26 28.11
C ASP A 498 -23.21 -5.29 29.25
N ALA A 499 -21.97 -5.73 29.44
CA ALA A 499 -21.60 -6.75 30.41
C ALA A 499 -20.38 -6.32 31.24
N ASP A 500 -20.23 -6.87 32.45
CA ASP A 500 -19.15 -6.52 33.37
C ASP A 500 -18.51 -7.78 34.00
N ILE A 501 -17.25 -8.02 33.64
CA ILE A 501 -16.44 -9.15 34.12
C ILE A 501 -15.43 -8.73 35.20
N THR A 502 -15.57 -7.55 35.80
CA THR A 502 -14.75 -7.10 36.95
C THR A 502 -14.81 -8.15 38.08
N GLY A 503 -13.64 -8.58 38.57
CA GLY A 503 -13.48 -9.66 39.56
C GLY A 503 -13.98 -11.04 39.08
N GLN A 504 -14.27 -11.18 37.79
CA GLN A 504 -14.97 -12.29 37.19
C GLN A 504 -14.35 -12.75 35.85
N SER A 505 -13.12 -13.26 35.88
CA SER A 505 -12.33 -13.57 34.69
C SER A 505 -13.02 -14.58 33.77
N VAL A 506 -12.76 -14.41 32.48
CA VAL A 506 -13.26 -15.27 31.40
C VAL A 506 -12.05 -15.92 30.76
N SER A 507 -12.06 -17.24 30.56
CA SER A 507 -10.92 -17.95 29.98
C SER A 507 -11.31 -18.87 28.84
N VAL A 508 -10.51 -18.85 27.77
CA VAL A 508 -10.54 -19.81 26.67
C VAL A 508 -9.50 -20.89 26.95
N PRO A 509 -9.89 -22.14 27.26
CA PRO A 509 -8.94 -23.20 27.58
C PRO A 509 -8.07 -23.61 26.38
N ALA A 510 -6.91 -24.21 26.65
CA ALA A 510 -6.05 -24.79 25.64
C ALA A 510 -6.80 -25.82 24.77
N GLY A 511 -6.53 -25.82 23.46
CA GLY A 511 -7.21 -26.69 22.49
C GLY A 511 -8.64 -26.25 22.12
N LYS A 512 -9.17 -25.17 22.70
CA LYS A 512 -10.47 -24.58 22.34
C LYS A 512 -10.29 -23.35 21.45
N SER A 513 -11.32 -23.02 20.68
CA SER A 513 -11.38 -21.82 19.85
C SER A 513 -12.74 -21.16 20.04
N VAL A 514 -12.77 -19.84 20.17
CA VAL A 514 -14.01 -19.06 20.34
C VAL A 514 -13.97 -17.78 19.50
N VAL A 515 -15.16 -17.28 19.17
CA VAL A 515 -15.38 -15.93 18.67
C VAL A 515 -16.11 -15.10 19.72
N LEU A 516 -15.54 -13.95 20.10
CA LEU A 516 -16.23 -12.90 20.84
C LEU A 516 -16.74 -11.84 19.89
N ASP A 517 -18.05 -11.70 19.80
CA ASP A 517 -18.70 -10.63 19.06
C ASP A 517 -19.26 -9.57 20.01
N LEU A 518 -18.65 -8.38 20.02
CA LEU A 518 -19.07 -7.28 20.87
C LEU A 518 -20.43 -6.70 20.45
N ASN A 519 -20.83 -6.86 19.19
CA ASN A 519 -22.14 -6.45 18.68
C ASN A 519 -22.59 -5.03 19.09
N GLY A 520 -21.66 -4.07 19.11
CA GLY A 520 -21.93 -2.69 19.48
C GLY A 520 -21.99 -2.40 20.98
N TYR A 521 -21.85 -3.41 21.83
CA TYR A 521 -21.93 -3.31 23.29
C TYR A 521 -20.56 -3.19 23.98
N THR A 522 -20.60 -2.76 25.23
CA THR A 522 -19.43 -2.60 26.09
C THR A 522 -19.25 -3.83 26.99
N LEU A 523 -18.06 -4.41 26.95
CA LEU A 523 -17.59 -5.37 27.95
C LEU A 523 -16.63 -4.67 28.91
N THR A 524 -17.09 -4.43 30.13
CA THR A 524 -16.26 -3.88 31.20
C THR A 524 -15.41 -4.99 31.80
N ALA A 525 -14.10 -4.76 31.90
CA ALA A 525 -13.14 -5.68 32.49
C ALA A 525 -12.21 -4.92 33.43
N ASP A 526 -11.62 -5.62 34.39
CA ASP A 526 -10.48 -5.10 35.14
C ASP A 526 -9.22 -5.85 34.76
N ASN A 527 -8.08 -5.24 35.03
CA ASN A 527 -6.78 -5.76 34.66
C ASN A 527 -6.11 -6.55 35.80
N SER A 528 -6.91 -7.08 36.74
CA SER A 528 -6.46 -8.03 37.76
C SER A 528 -6.37 -9.44 37.19
N ALA A 529 -5.71 -10.35 37.91
CA ALA A 529 -5.71 -11.78 37.60
C ALA A 529 -7.13 -12.39 37.55
N THR A 530 -8.09 -11.76 38.24
CA THR A 530 -9.45 -12.28 38.41
C THR A 530 -10.50 -11.56 37.60
N GLY A 531 -10.22 -10.49 36.84
CA GLY A 531 -11.24 -9.73 36.10
C GLY A 531 -10.94 -9.46 34.63
N LYS A 532 -9.92 -10.12 34.07
CA LYS A 532 -9.49 -10.02 32.67
C LYS A 532 -9.98 -11.19 31.80
N ILE A 533 -9.75 -11.10 30.49
CA ILE A 533 -9.89 -12.23 29.55
C ILE A 533 -8.56 -12.96 29.42
N ILE A 534 -8.55 -14.29 29.59
CA ILE A 534 -7.36 -15.14 29.51
C ILE A 534 -7.52 -16.13 28.34
N VAL A 535 -6.67 -16.01 27.32
CA VAL A 535 -6.68 -16.85 26.12
C VAL A 535 -5.54 -17.86 26.21
N LEU A 536 -5.87 -19.12 26.53
CA LEU A 536 -4.95 -20.26 26.50
C LEU A 536 -5.13 -21.12 25.23
N GLY A 537 -6.30 -21.00 24.59
CA GLY A 537 -6.61 -21.56 23.27
C GLY A 537 -6.60 -20.47 22.20
N LYS A 538 -7.65 -20.40 21.38
CA LYS A 538 -7.76 -19.43 20.29
C LYS A 538 -8.96 -18.51 20.46
N MET A 539 -8.79 -17.23 20.21
CA MET A 539 -9.87 -16.26 20.28
C MET A 539 -9.89 -15.34 19.06
N THR A 540 -11.06 -15.17 18.43
CA THR A 540 -11.29 -14.09 17.48
C THR A 540 -12.15 -13.01 18.12
N LEU A 541 -11.71 -11.76 18.10
CA LEU A 541 -12.49 -10.59 18.52
C LEU A 541 -13.05 -9.87 17.29
N LYS A 542 -14.36 -9.66 17.27
CA LYS A 542 -15.04 -8.84 16.26
C LYS A 542 -16.17 -8.02 16.87
N ASP A 543 -16.67 -7.09 16.08
CA ASP A 543 -17.91 -6.38 16.34
C ASP A 543 -18.80 -6.46 15.10
N SER A 544 -19.90 -7.21 15.17
CA SER A 544 -20.84 -7.35 14.05
C SER A 544 -21.81 -6.19 13.90
N SER A 545 -21.85 -5.23 14.82
CA SER A 545 -22.72 -4.05 14.69
C SER A 545 -22.39 -3.25 13.44
N THR A 546 -23.37 -2.52 12.91
CA THR A 546 -23.18 -1.67 11.75
C THR A 546 -22.19 -0.54 12.03
N GLU A 547 -22.19 0.01 13.26
CA GLU A 547 -21.36 1.16 13.63
C GLU A 547 -19.97 0.79 14.14
N LYS A 548 -19.68 -0.48 14.43
CA LYS A 548 -18.40 -0.97 14.98
C LYS A 548 -17.97 -0.28 16.29
N LYS A 549 -18.94 0.11 17.13
CA LYS A 549 -18.72 0.86 18.39
C LYS A 549 -18.52 0.01 19.63
N GLY A 550 -18.71 -1.30 19.52
CA GLY A 550 -18.50 -2.25 20.61
C GLY A 550 -17.07 -2.16 21.12
N LYS A 551 -16.93 -2.24 22.45
CA LYS A 551 -15.66 -1.99 23.11
C LYS A 551 -15.42 -2.84 24.36
N ILE A 552 -14.17 -3.21 24.61
CA ILE A 552 -13.71 -3.75 25.89
C ILE A 552 -13.04 -2.60 26.66
N VAL A 553 -13.45 -2.32 27.89
CA VAL A 553 -12.99 -1.16 28.66
C VAL A 553 -12.40 -1.53 30.01
N ALA A 554 -11.34 -0.82 30.42
CA ALA A 554 -10.73 -0.98 31.74
C ALA A 554 -11.53 -0.26 32.83
N SER A 555 -11.96 -0.98 33.87
CA SER A 555 -12.68 -0.40 35.02
C SER A 555 -11.75 0.13 36.12
N GLN A 556 -10.50 -0.33 36.20
CA GLN A 556 -9.56 0.06 37.26
C GLN A 556 -8.30 0.78 36.76
N ASP A 557 -7.73 1.64 37.61
CA ASP A 557 -6.41 2.25 37.42
C ASP A 557 -5.30 1.24 37.71
N TYR A 558 -4.12 1.46 37.13
CA TYR A 558 -2.99 0.58 37.41
C TYR A 558 -2.64 0.65 38.90
N THR A 559 -2.53 -0.51 39.53
CA THR A 559 -2.06 -0.65 40.90
C THR A 559 -1.13 -1.85 40.96
N ALA A 560 0.09 -1.62 41.41
CA ALA A 560 1.07 -2.69 41.55
C ALA A 560 0.49 -3.90 42.31
N ALA A 561 0.77 -5.11 41.82
CA ALA A 561 0.30 -6.40 42.35
C ALA A 561 -1.22 -6.69 42.33
N SER A 562 -2.09 -5.69 42.23
CA SER A 562 -3.56 -5.90 42.21
C SER A 562 -4.17 -5.75 40.83
N TYR A 563 -3.74 -4.71 40.10
CA TYR A 563 -4.25 -4.30 38.81
C TYR A 563 -3.06 -3.96 37.91
N ASN A 564 -2.27 -4.97 37.56
CA ASN A 564 -1.01 -4.82 36.81
C ASN A 564 -0.93 -5.68 35.53
N GLY A 565 -2.04 -6.31 35.12
CA GLY A 565 -2.12 -7.07 33.88
C GLY A 565 -2.66 -6.25 32.72
N SER A 566 -2.82 -6.90 31.56
CA SER A 566 -3.62 -6.42 30.42
C SER A 566 -5.10 -6.81 30.57
N LEU A 567 -5.99 -6.14 29.81
CA LEU A 567 -7.41 -6.52 29.74
C LEU A 567 -7.60 -7.88 29.07
N ILE A 568 -6.74 -8.20 28.10
CA ILE A 568 -6.68 -9.51 27.46
C ILE A 568 -5.26 -10.04 27.58
N GLU A 569 -5.11 -11.26 28.08
CA GLU A 569 -3.84 -11.96 28.20
C GLU A 569 -3.86 -13.20 27.32
N ILE A 570 -2.94 -13.28 26.35
CA ILE A 570 -2.72 -14.44 25.48
C ILE A 570 -1.53 -15.19 26.05
N ALA A 571 -1.74 -16.41 26.54
CA ALA A 571 -0.76 -17.14 27.33
C ALA A 571 -0.60 -18.59 26.84
N GLY A 572 0.58 -18.91 26.32
CA GLY A 572 0.99 -20.25 25.90
C GLY A 572 1.33 -20.35 24.41
N GLU A 573 2.22 -21.27 24.04
CA GLU A 573 2.71 -21.44 22.65
C GLU A 573 1.61 -21.87 21.65
N ASP A 574 0.53 -22.50 22.13
CA ASP A 574 -0.64 -22.86 21.32
C ASP A 574 -1.75 -21.79 21.37
N ALA A 575 -1.54 -20.71 22.14
CA ALA A 575 -2.52 -19.66 22.33
C ALA A 575 -2.41 -18.60 21.24
N SER A 576 -3.55 -18.16 20.71
CA SER A 576 -3.57 -17.09 19.69
C SER A 576 -4.82 -16.24 19.78
N MET A 577 -4.67 -14.95 19.47
CA MET A 577 -5.81 -14.06 19.28
C MET A 577 -5.75 -13.34 17.94
N THR A 578 -6.89 -13.28 17.25
CA THR A 578 -7.09 -12.44 16.06
C THR A 578 -8.09 -11.33 16.36
N MET A 579 -7.71 -10.08 16.14
CA MET A 579 -8.62 -8.93 16.22
C MET A 579 -8.98 -8.46 14.81
N GLU A 580 -10.25 -8.65 14.43
CA GLU A 580 -10.78 -8.27 13.11
C GLU A 580 -11.46 -6.90 13.14
N SER A 581 -12.11 -6.54 14.26
CA SER A 581 -12.84 -5.28 14.43
C SER A 581 -13.17 -5.02 15.90
N GLY A 582 -13.86 -3.92 16.19
CA GLY A 582 -14.20 -3.48 17.55
C GLY A 582 -13.10 -2.64 18.18
N ASN A 583 -13.28 -2.30 19.46
CA ASN A 583 -12.38 -1.42 20.19
C ASN A 583 -11.91 -2.05 21.50
N ILE A 584 -10.67 -1.82 21.89
CA ILE A 584 -10.16 -2.07 23.24
C ILE A 584 -9.68 -0.73 23.79
N SER A 585 -10.26 -0.27 24.88
CA SER A 585 -9.93 1.00 25.52
C SER A 585 -9.43 0.77 26.94
N ALA A 586 -8.11 0.83 27.07
CA ALA A 586 -7.36 0.81 28.32
C ALA A 586 -6.80 2.21 28.64
N VAL A 587 -7.49 3.28 28.24
CA VAL A 587 -7.11 4.65 28.59
C VAL A 587 -7.75 5.03 29.92
N ARG A 588 -6.96 5.68 30.77
CA ARG A 588 -7.38 6.21 32.08
C ARG A 588 -7.17 7.72 32.10
N GLU A 589 -7.79 8.44 33.05
CA GLU A 589 -7.76 9.91 33.09
C GLU A 589 -6.35 10.49 33.18
N THR A 590 -5.45 9.83 33.93
CA THR A 590 -4.05 10.21 34.11
C THR A 590 -3.12 9.10 33.60
N PRO A 591 -2.97 8.94 32.28
CA PRO A 591 -2.30 7.78 31.69
C PRO A 591 -0.81 7.69 32.02
N ASP A 592 -0.14 8.79 32.34
CA ASP A 592 1.28 8.79 32.73
C ASP A 592 1.55 8.01 34.03
N SER A 593 0.65 8.13 35.02
CA SER A 593 0.79 7.48 36.32
C SER A 593 -0.08 6.24 36.49
N ASN A 594 -1.21 6.18 35.79
CA ASN A 594 -2.25 5.15 35.94
C ASN A 594 -2.54 4.43 34.62
N GLY A 595 -1.60 4.45 33.68
CA GLY A 595 -1.77 3.86 32.35
C GLY A 595 -2.07 2.36 32.42
N GLN A 596 -2.83 1.86 31.45
CA GLN A 596 -3.20 0.44 31.38
C GLN A 596 -2.78 -0.19 30.08
N TYR A 597 -2.67 -1.52 30.08
CA TYR A 597 -2.31 -2.31 28.92
C TYR A 597 -3.56 -2.87 28.22
N GLY A 598 -3.60 -2.80 26.89
CA GLY A 598 -4.67 -3.37 26.09
C GLY A 598 -4.59 -4.90 26.04
N VAL A 599 -3.62 -5.40 25.26
CA VAL A 599 -3.37 -6.83 25.01
C VAL A 599 -1.97 -7.21 25.49
N GLY A 600 -1.89 -8.28 26.28
CA GLY A 600 -0.65 -8.88 26.77
C GLY A 600 -0.38 -10.19 26.05
N VAL A 601 0.82 -10.34 25.49
CA VAL A 601 1.30 -11.53 24.77
C VAL A 601 2.38 -12.20 25.61
N THR A 602 2.06 -13.35 26.18
CA THR A 602 2.86 -14.02 27.21
C THR A 602 3.06 -15.49 26.89
N ASP A 603 4.13 -16.08 27.43
CA ASP A 603 4.42 -17.52 27.34
C ASP A 603 4.36 -18.09 25.91
N GLY A 604 4.79 -17.30 24.92
CA GLY A 604 4.81 -17.71 23.51
C GLY A 604 3.51 -17.54 22.73
N GLY A 605 2.50 -16.87 23.30
CA GLY A 605 1.24 -16.62 22.58
C GLY A 605 1.43 -15.76 21.33
N ASP A 606 0.45 -15.87 20.42
CA ASP A 606 0.43 -15.15 19.14
C ASP A 606 -0.68 -14.10 19.08
N PHE A 607 -0.42 -12.98 18.40
CA PHE A 607 -1.40 -11.91 18.18
C PHE A 607 -1.46 -11.51 16.71
N THR A 608 -2.67 -11.45 16.14
CA THR A 608 -2.88 -10.95 14.79
C THR A 608 -3.94 -9.84 14.80
N MET A 609 -3.65 -8.71 14.15
CA MET A 609 -4.58 -7.59 13.98
C MET A 609 -4.81 -7.32 12.50
N THR A 610 -6.06 -7.49 12.06
CA THR A 610 -6.52 -7.22 10.69
C THR A 610 -7.52 -6.06 10.63
N GLY A 611 -7.86 -5.46 11.77
CA GLY A 611 -8.73 -4.29 11.88
C GLY A 611 -9.06 -3.93 13.32
N GLY A 612 -9.89 -2.90 13.51
CA GLY A 612 -10.28 -2.38 14.82
C GLY A 612 -9.29 -1.38 15.42
N LYS A 613 -9.50 -1.03 16.70
CA LYS A 613 -8.70 -0.04 17.44
C LYS A 613 -8.35 -0.53 18.84
N ILE A 614 -7.08 -0.44 19.23
CA ILE A 614 -6.62 -0.61 20.61
C ILE A 614 -6.02 0.72 21.07
N GLU A 615 -6.59 1.29 22.11
CA GLU A 615 -6.16 2.54 22.71
C GLU A 615 -5.83 2.31 24.19
N ALA A 616 -4.61 2.61 24.59
CA ALA A 616 -4.08 2.29 25.90
C ALA A 616 -3.39 3.49 26.56
N GLY A 617 -3.30 3.45 27.88
CA GLY A 617 -2.45 4.37 28.64
C GLY A 617 -0.97 4.18 28.25
N TRP A 618 -0.46 2.97 28.52
CA TRP A 618 0.91 2.58 28.16
C TRP A 618 0.90 1.75 26.89
N PHE A 619 0.96 0.42 26.96
CA PHE A 619 1.11 -0.40 25.76
C PHE A 619 -0.25 -0.89 25.23
N ALA A 620 -0.54 -0.63 23.96
CA ALA A 620 -1.68 -1.23 23.28
C ALA A 620 -1.47 -2.75 23.13
N VAL A 621 -0.26 -3.15 22.73
CA VAL A 621 0.19 -4.55 22.72
C VAL A 621 1.52 -4.65 23.45
N ALA A 622 1.58 -5.48 24.49
CA ALA A 622 2.78 -5.71 25.29
C ALA A 622 3.16 -7.18 25.30
N GLY A 623 4.43 -7.48 25.06
CA GLY A 623 5.00 -8.77 25.43
C GLY A 623 5.49 -8.81 26.88
N ASN A 624 6.20 -9.87 27.24
CA ASN A 624 6.82 -9.99 28.57
C ASN A 624 8.25 -10.56 28.51
N GLY A 625 9.20 -9.80 29.08
CA GLY A 625 10.64 -10.09 29.03
C GLY A 625 11.11 -11.33 29.79
N ASN A 626 10.25 -11.91 30.63
CA ASN A 626 10.54 -13.19 31.29
C ASN A 626 10.57 -14.37 30.30
N TYR A 627 9.88 -14.25 29.16
CA TYR A 627 9.77 -15.31 28.15
C TYR A 627 10.90 -15.21 27.13
N LYS A 628 11.98 -15.91 27.44
CA LYS A 628 13.27 -15.82 26.72
C LYS A 628 13.38 -16.78 25.55
N THR A 629 12.68 -17.91 25.60
CA THR A 629 12.78 -19.01 24.63
C THR A 629 11.47 -19.29 23.91
N GLN A 630 10.34 -18.96 24.53
CA GLN A 630 9.03 -19.02 23.92
C GLN A 630 8.95 -17.91 22.87
N ASN A 631 8.66 -18.26 21.62
CA ASN A 631 8.66 -17.32 20.51
C ASN A 631 7.23 -16.92 20.16
N SER A 632 6.90 -15.66 20.39
CA SER A 632 5.62 -15.09 19.94
C SER A 632 5.67 -14.65 18.47
N ILE A 633 4.58 -14.82 17.75
CA ILE A 633 4.33 -14.24 16.44
C ILE A 633 3.28 -13.14 16.58
N ILE A 634 3.66 -11.91 16.24
CA ILE A 634 2.77 -10.75 16.25
C ILE A 634 2.65 -10.21 14.83
N ASN A 635 1.44 -10.18 14.26
CA ASN A 635 1.19 -9.70 12.90
C ASN A 635 0.18 -8.55 12.90
N ILE A 636 0.54 -7.40 12.35
CA ILE A 636 -0.32 -6.22 12.24
C ILE A 636 -0.41 -5.86 10.76
N THR A 637 -1.56 -6.11 10.15
CA THR A 637 -1.80 -5.86 8.72
C THR A 637 -2.72 -4.66 8.49
N ASP A 638 -3.57 -4.33 9.46
CA ASP A 638 -4.43 -3.13 9.46
C ASP A 638 -4.87 -2.81 10.91
N GLY A 639 -5.64 -1.73 11.09
CA GLY A 639 -6.15 -1.27 12.38
C GLY A 639 -5.32 -0.16 13.02
N GLU A 640 -5.70 0.24 14.22
CA GLU A 640 -5.06 1.34 14.96
C GLU A 640 -4.59 0.89 16.36
N LEU A 641 -3.30 1.03 16.63
CA LEU A 641 -2.68 0.80 17.94
C LEU A 641 -2.21 2.13 18.51
N ILE A 642 -2.71 2.52 19.66
CA ILE A 642 -2.49 3.84 20.25
C ILE A 642 -2.03 3.71 21.71
N SER A 643 -0.92 4.37 22.02
CA SER A 643 -0.51 4.70 23.38
C SER A 643 -0.65 6.19 23.64
N THR A 644 -1.25 6.54 24.78
CA THR A 644 -1.46 7.93 25.19
C THR A 644 -0.33 8.49 26.07
N ALA A 645 0.52 7.64 26.65
CA ALA A 645 1.65 8.05 27.49
C ALA A 645 3.01 7.47 27.04
N ASP A 646 3.04 6.25 26.50
CA ASP A 646 4.26 5.47 26.27
C ASP A 646 4.41 5.02 24.79
N TYR A 647 5.06 3.88 24.53
CA TYR A 647 5.08 3.20 23.25
C TYR A 647 3.78 2.45 22.97
N ALA A 648 3.31 2.42 21.72
CA ALA A 648 2.11 1.64 21.38
C ALA A 648 2.33 0.13 21.48
N VAL A 649 3.48 -0.33 20.99
CA VAL A 649 3.85 -1.75 20.96
C VAL A 649 5.16 -1.96 21.72
N TYR A 650 5.14 -2.87 22.69
CA TYR A 650 6.30 -3.19 23.51
C TYR A 650 6.68 -4.66 23.33
N LEU A 651 7.92 -4.91 22.89
CA LEU A 651 8.42 -6.22 22.45
C LEU A 651 9.65 -6.66 23.28
N PRO A 652 9.45 -7.07 24.54
CA PRO A 652 10.54 -7.53 25.40
C PRO A 652 10.92 -9.01 25.26
N GLN A 653 10.05 -9.81 24.66
CA GLN A 653 10.13 -11.26 24.56
C GLN A 653 10.90 -11.74 23.32
N SER A 654 11.15 -13.05 23.22
CA SER A 654 11.63 -13.66 21.97
C SER A 654 10.49 -13.82 20.97
N GLY A 655 10.79 -13.79 19.67
CA GLY A 655 9.79 -13.97 18.62
C GLY A 655 9.96 -13.02 17.44
N THR A 656 8.94 -12.98 16.59
CA THR A 656 8.88 -12.15 15.39
C THR A 656 7.62 -11.30 15.40
N THR A 657 7.78 -9.99 15.24
CA THR A 657 6.70 -9.05 14.98
C THR A 657 6.80 -8.55 13.55
N THR A 658 5.69 -8.58 12.81
CA THR A 658 5.60 -8.02 11.45
C THR A 658 4.49 -6.99 11.40
N ILE A 659 4.83 -5.76 11.03
CA ILE A 659 3.90 -4.66 10.82
C ILE A 659 3.92 -4.34 9.33
N SER A 660 2.89 -4.78 8.60
CA SER A 660 2.77 -4.62 7.15
C SER A 660 1.71 -3.59 6.74
N GLY A 661 0.89 -3.14 7.69
CA GLY A 661 -0.11 -2.10 7.50
C GLY A 661 -0.63 -1.56 8.84
N GLY A 662 -1.72 -0.81 8.81
CA GLY A 662 -2.30 -0.17 9.99
C GLY A 662 -1.49 1.03 10.51
N LYS A 663 -1.97 1.61 11.61
CA LYS A 663 -1.38 2.79 12.24
C LYS A 663 -0.96 2.48 13.67
N VAL A 664 0.28 2.81 14.01
CA VAL A 664 0.90 2.56 15.31
C VAL A 664 1.42 3.88 15.87
N TYR A 665 0.70 4.42 16.86
CA TYR A 665 0.94 5.73 17.46
C TYR A 665 1.25 5.60 18.93
N GLY A 666 2.36 6.17 19.39
CA GLY A 666 2.51 6.39 20.83
C GLY A 666 3.04 7.76 21.16
N ALA A 667 2.66 8.24 22.33
CA ALA A 667 3.12 9.49 22.88
C ALA A 667 4.66 9.49 23.02
N ALA A 668 5.23 8.40 23.54
CA ALA A 668 6.67 8.17 23.52
C ALA A 668 7.13 7.55 22.19
N GLY A 669 6.32 6.67 21.58
CA GLY A 669 6.73 6.09 20.30
C GLY A 669 5.82 5.02 19.72
N GLY A 670 6.10 4.59 18.49
CA GLY A 670 5.32 3.51 17.89
C GLY A 670 5.68 2.16 18.51
N VAL A 671 6.96 1.80 18.48
CA VAL A 671 7.44 0.48 18.92
C VAL A 671 8.67 0.62 19.82
N CYS A 672 8.69 -0.09 20.94
CA CYS A 672 9.89 -0.35 21.72
C CYS A 672 10.22 -1.85 21.67
N ILE A 673 11.42 -2.20 21.22
CA ILE A 673 11.89 -3.59 21.13
C ILE A 673 13.13 -3.80 21.99
N GLN A 674 13.09 -4.84 22.82
CA GLN A 674 14.20 -5.22 23.71
C GLN A 674 14.87 -6.54 23.32
N ARG A 675 14.19 -7.36 22.51
CA ARG A 675 14.63 -8.68 22.07
C ARG A 675 13.80 -9.11 20.85
N GLY A 676 14.34 -10.00 20.03
CA GLY A 676 13.60 -10.64 18.93
C GLY A 676 13.73 -9.89 17.61
N THR A 677 12.80 -10.13 16.69
CA THR A 677 12.81 -9.53 15.34
C THR A 677 11.56 -8.67 15.10
N LEU A 678 11.75 -7.45 14.62
CA LEU A 678 10.71 -6.58 14.08
C LEU A 678 10.89 -6.41 12.57
N ASN A 679 9.87 -6.73 11.79
CA ASN A 679 9.79 -6.45 10.36
C ASN A 679 8.76 -5.35 10.11
N VAL A 680 9.17 -4.29 9.41
CA VAL A 680 8.28 -3.21 8.96
C VAL A 680 8.23 -3.25 7.44
N GLU A 681 7.04 -3.46 6.88
CA GLU A 681 6.83 -3.62 5.45
C GLU A 681 5.48 -3.02 5.00
N GLY A 682 5.17 -3.14 3.71
CA GLY A 682 3.91 -2.68 3.15
C GLY A 682 3.63 -1.19 3.42
N THR A 683 2.43 -0.90 3.94
CA THR A 683 1.87 0.44 4.15
C THR A 683 1.84 0.87 5.62
N ALA A 684 2.55 0.15 6.50
CA ALA A 684 2.59 0.44 7.94
C ALA A 684 2.91 1.91 8.23
N LEU A 685 2.19 2.52 9.17
CA LEU A 685 2.46 3.89 9.65
C LEU A 685 2.84 3.85 11.12
N ILE A 686 4.11 4.13 11.43
CA ILE A 686 4.67 4.09 12.80
C ILE A 686 5.09 5.50 13.20
N THR A 687 4.50 6.04 14.27
CA THR A 687 4.69 7.44 14.65
C THR A 687 5.03 7.58 16.12
N SER A 688 6.05 8.40 16.40
CA SER A 688 6.28 8.99 17.72
C SER A 688 5.78 10.43 17.75
N LYS A 689 4.92 10.73 18.72
CA LYS A 689 4.50 12.11 19.01
C LYS A 689 5.59 12.91 19.70
N GLY A 690 6.48 12.23 20.44
CA GLY A 690 7.58 12.87 21.16
C GLY A 690 7.14 13.66 22.39
N THR A 691 5.94 13.40 22.90
CA THR A 691 5.31 14.10 24.04
C THR A 691 5.09 13.22 25.25
N GLY A 692 5.29 11.90 25.11
CA GLY A 692 5.05 10.92 26.17
C GLY A 692 6.19 10.79 27.18
N SER A 693 5.95 9.97 28.20
CA SER A 693 6.91 9.59 29.23
C SER A 693 6.92 8.08 29.42
N THR A 694 8.11 7.51 29.43
CA THR A 694 8.35 6.08 29.68
C THR A 694 8.52 5.78 31.18
N GLY A 695 8.23 6.76 32.05
CA GLY A 695 8.38 6.64 33.51
C GLY A 695 9.77 6.20 33.96
N ASN A 696 9.85 5.66 35.18
CA ASN A 696 11.06 5.05 35.75
C ASN A 696 10.77 3.58 36.08
N TRP A 697 10.32 2.82 35.08
CA TRP A 697 9.90 1.44 35.23
C TRP A 697 11.08 0.45 35.15
N GLY A 698 11.02 -0.61 35.97
CA GLY A 698 12.00 -1.71 35.96
C GLY A 698 11.81 -2.71 34.82
N ASP A 699 10.89 -2.45 33.89
CA ASP A 699 10.62 -3.29 32.72
C ASP A 699 11.57 -2.99 31.54
N GLY A 700 12.55 -2.11 31.72
CA GLY A 700 13.51 -1.74 30.68
C GLY A 700 13.02 -0.64 29.73
N THR A 701 11.77 -0.18 29.82
CA THR A 701 11.33 1.04 29.14
C THR A 701 11.63 2.31 29.93
N GLY A 702 11.78 2.19 31.26
CA GLY A 702 12.05 3.31 32.16
C GLY A 702 13.21 4.19 31.70
N GLY A 703 12.93 5.49 31.53
CA GLY A 703 13.90 6.50 31.16
C GLY A 703 14.33 6.51 29.69
N LEU A 704 13.67 5.73 28.82
CA LEU A 704 13.96 5.73 27.37
C LEU A 704 13.45 7.01 26.67
N ASP A 705 14.22 7.47 25.68
CA ASP A 705 13.87 8.60 24.81
C ASP A 705 12.72 8.30 23.85
N CYS A 706 11.87 9.29 23.58
CA CYS A 706 10.80 9.16 22.61
C CYS A 706 11.33 8.94 21.18
N ALA A 707 10.90 7.85 20.53
CA ALA A 707 11.32 7.50 19.18
C ALA A 707 10.23 6.76 18.41
N ALA A 708 10.15 6.87 17.07
CA ALA A 708 9.19 6.09 16.29
C ALA A 708 9.43 4.58 16.50
N ILE A 709 10.69 4.18 16.49
CA ILE A 709 11.14 2.86 16.95
C ILE A 709 12.30 3.04 17.94
N ASN A 710 12.13 2.54 19.16
CA ASN A 710 13.22 2.44 20.13
C ASN A 710 13.76 1.00 20.15
N VAL A 711 15.03 0.84 19.80
CA VAL A 711 15.74 -0.45 19.73
C VAL A 711 16.68 -0.56 20.93
N SER A 712 16.11 -0.59 22.13
CA SER A 712 16.86 -0.54 23.39
C SER A 712 17.63 -1.83 23.67
N GLY A 713 17.12 -2.99 23.26
CA GLY A 713 17.86 -4.24 23.39
C GLY A 713 18.17 -4.64 24.84
N ALA A 714 17.44 -4.15 25.84
CA ALA A 714 17.79 -4.34 27.26
C ALA A 714 17.76 -5.82 27.69
N TYR A 715 16.97 -6.64 27.01
CA TYR A 715 16.80 -8.05 27.34
C TYR A 715 17.54 -8.99 26.40
N GLY A 716 18.04 -8.55 25.26
CA GLY A 716 18.81 -9.38 24.33
C GLY A 716 19.01 -8.69 22.99
N ILE A 717 19.54 -9.45 22.02
CA ILE A 717 19.72 -8.92 20.66
C ILE A 717 18.34 -8.65 20.06
N ALA A 718 18.14 -7.39 19.63
CA ALA A 718 16.99 -6.95 18.86
C ALA A 718 17.40 -6.75 17.40
N THR A 719 16.63 -7.32 16.48
CA THR A 719 16.80 -7.15 15.03
C THR A 719 15.61 -6.39 14.46
N VAL A 720 15.86 -5.32 13.72
CA VAL A 720 14.83 -4.50 13.07
C VAL A 720 15.11 -4.46 11.57
N ASN A 721 14.15 -4.92 10.77
CA ASN A 721 14.20 -4.91 9.31
C ASN A 721 13.12 -3.98 8.77
N ILE A 722 13.50 -2.87 8.14
CA ILE A 722 12.59 -1.91 7.54
C ILE A 722 12.70 -2.03 6.02
N LYS A 723 11.68 -2.65 5.43
CA LYS A 723 11.57 -2.90 3.98
C LYS A 723 10.60 -1.94 3.30
N GLY A 724 9.68 -1.35 4.07
CA GLY A 724 8.62 -0.46 3.61
C GLY A 724 8.04 0.35 4.77
N GLY A 725 6.79 0.80 4.61
CA GLY A 725 6.10 1.62 5.61
C GLY A 725 6.58 3.08 5.66
N THR A 726 5.95 3.84 6.56
CA THR A 726 6.24 5.25 6.86
C THR A 726 6.52 5.40 8.35
N LEU A 727 7.70 5.93 8.70
CA LEU A 727 8.08 6.23 10.08
C LEU A 727 8.13 7.75 10.29
N ILE A 728 7.45 8.23 11.32
CA ILE A 728 7.33 9.66 11.62
C ILE A 728 7.80 9.95 13.05
N ALA A 729 8.68 10.94 13.19
CA ALA A 729 9.07 11.57 14.43
C ALA A 729 8.58 13.03 14.43
N GLU A 730 7.56 13.34 15.22
CA GLU A 730 6.97 14.69 15.23
C GLU A 730 7.83 15.71 15.98
N ALA A 731 8.54 15.30 17.04
CA ALA A 731 9.35 16.23 17.86
C ALA A 731 10.74 15.71 18.26
N LYS A 732 10.89 14.40 18.50
CA LYS A 732 12.11 13.80 19.06
C LYS A 732 12.84 12.96 18.00
N SER A 733 13.04 11.68 18.26
CA SER A 733 13.88 10.81 17.43
C SER A 733 13.04 9.92 16.52
N LEU A 734 13.62 9.53 15.39
CA LEU A 734 13.02 8.51 14.52
C LEU A 734 13.36 7.10 15.00
N ILE A 735 14.65 6.84 15.21
CA ILE A 735 15.18 5.57 15.69
C ILE A 735 16.19 5.87 16.81
N THR A 736 16.07 5.16 17.93
CA THR A 736 17.06 5.17 19.02
C THR A 736 17.60 3.76 19.26
N GLU A 737 18.82 3.68 19.78
CA GLU A 737 19.53 2.43 20.08
C GLU A 737 19.88 2.40 21.56
N GLY A 738 19.73 1.24 22.21
CA GLY A 738 20.26 1.02 23.56
C GLY A 738 21.70 0.51 23.53
N THR A 739 22.31 0.46 24.72
CA THR A 739 23.75 0.20 24.88
C THR A 739 24.09 -1.20 25.41
N THR A 740 23.11 -1.94 25.92
CA THR A 740 23.36 -3.21 26.62
C THR A 740 23.72 -4.34 25.65
N TYR A 741 22.91 -4.52 24.60
CA TYR A 741 23.15 -5.46 23.51
C TYR A 741 23.18 -4.69 22.20
N THR A 742 24.18 -4.92 21.34
CA THR A 742 24.27 -4.25 20.04
C THR A 742 23.07 -4.63 19.17
N PRO A 743 22.17 -3.70 18.83
CA PRO A 743 21.03 -4.00 17.97
C PRO A 743 21.48 -4.17 16.51
N VAL A 744 20.68 -4.92 15.74
CA VAL A 744 20.85 -5.05 14.29
C VAL A 744 19.72 -4.30 13.60
N ILE A 745 20.03 -3.21 12.92
CA ILE A 745 19.03 -2.40 12.20
C ILE A 745 19.36 -2.41 10.71
N ASN A 746 18.40 -2.82 9.90
CA ASN A 746 18.52 -3.01 8.45
C ASN A 746 17.44 -2.20 7.73
N VAL A 747 17.82 -1.14 7.01
CA VAL A 747 16.91 -0.37 6.16
C VAL A 747 17.16 -0.73 4.69
N THR A 748 16.20 -1.40 4.06
CA THR A 748 16.18 -1.68 2.62
C THR A 748 15.08 -0.93 1.89
N GLY A 749 14.11 -0.35 2.60
CA GLY A 749 13.16 0.58 2.01
C GLY A 749 12.27 1.26 3.03
N GLY A 750 11.43 2.20 2.57
CA GLY A 750 10.47 2.92 3.41
C GLY A 750 10.51 4.44 3.22
N THR A 751 9.60 5.12 3.91
CA THR A 751 9.52 6.59 3.99
C THR A 751 9.76 7.06 5.42
N PHE A 752 10.57 8.09 5.61
CA PHE A 752 10.98 8.55 6.94
C PHE A 752 10.87 10.08 7.04
N SER A 753 10.48 10.59 8.21
CA SER A 753 10.38 12.04 8.43
C SER A 753 11.72 12.71 8.81
N ASP A 754 12.77 11.92 8.98
CA ASP A 754 14.06 12.35 9.55
C ASP A 754 15.23 11.64 8.85
N PRO A 755 16.34 12.35 8.54
CA PRO A 755 17.51 11.77 7.87
C PRO A 755 18.30 10.77 8.74
N SER A 756 18.01 10.61 10.03
CA SER A 756 18.74 9.64 10.88
C SER A 756 18.65 8.19 10.38
N ALA A 757 17.64 7.87 9.56
CA ALA A 757 17.50 6.57 8.90
C ALA A 757 18.68 6.22 7.97
N LEU A 758 19.40 7.22 7.44
CA LEU A 758 20.54 7.04 6.52
C LEU A 758 21.64 6.16 7.12
N LYS A 759 21.84 6.22 8.45
CA LYS A 759 22.81 5.41 9.19
C LYS A 759 22.62 3.90 8.99
N TYR A 760 21.39 3.45 8.73
CA TYR A 760 21.02 2.03 8.72
C TYR A 760 20.80 1.46 7.31
N MET A 761 21.00 2.27 6.27
CA MET A 761 20.77 1.85 4.88
C MET A 761 21.69 0.70 4.49
N LYS A 762 21.10 -0.32 3.85
CA LYS A 762 21.83 -1.46 3.28
C LYS A 762 22.02 -1.30 1.77
N ALA A 763 22.79 -2.20 1.17
CA ALA A 763 22.94 -2.27 -0.28
C ALA A 763 21.57 -2.43 -0.95
N ASN A 764 21.39 -1.82 -2.13
CA ASN A 764 20.13 -1.83 -2.88
C ASN A 764 18.91 -1.23 -2.15
N ALA A 765 19.12 -0.44 -1.09
CA ALA A 765 18.00 0.17 -0.36
C ALA A 765 17.27 1.23 -1.20
N ASN A 766 15.93 1.29 -1.08
CA ASN A 766 15.08 2.31 -1.71
C ASN A 766 14.38 3.18 -0.65
N VAL A 767 15.00 4.31 -0.31
CA VAL A 767 14.63 5.14 0.84
C VAL A 767 14.11 6.49 0.40
N ASN A 768 13.02 6.92 1.03
CA ASN A 768 12.47 8.26 0.87
C ASN A 768 12.53 9.00 2.22
N ILE A 769 13.15 10.17 2.27
CA ILE A 769 13.11 11.07 3.42
C ILE A 769 12.22 12.25 3.05
N LYS A 770 11.22 12.56 3.89
CA LYS A 770 10.34 13.72 3.74
C LYS A 770 10.36 14.55 5.01
N LEU A 771 11.04 15.70 4.99
CA LEU A 771 11.18 16.52 6.19
C LEU A 771 9.87 17.22 6.56
N THR A 772 9.58 17.26 7.86
CA THR A 772 8.46 18.01 8.45
C THR A 772 8.93 19.27 9.19
N ALA A 773 10.20 19.34 9.53
CA ALA A 773 10.85 20.47 10.20
C ALA A 773 12.29 20.63 9.67
N ASP A 774 12.92 21.77 9.98
CA ASP A 774 14.34 21.94 9.71
C ASP A 774 15.15 20.92 10.53
N LYS A 775 16.20 20.36 9.92
CA LYS A 775 17.00 19.28 10.51
C LYS A 775 18.49 19.48 10.28
N THR A 776 19.27 18.88 11.17
CA THR A 776 20.71 18.75 11.04
C THR A 776 21.06 17.27 11.08
N CYS A 777 21.93 16.81 10.20
CA CYS A 777 22.49 15.47 10.27
C CYS A 777 23.99 15.46 9.98
N PRO A 778 24.73 14.45 10.48
CA PRO A 778 26.10 14.19 10.05
C PRO A 778 26.22 14.00 8.55
N GLY A 779 27.46 14.06 8.07
CA GLY A 779 27.74 13.63 6.71
C GLY A 779 27.44 12.15 6.48
N PHE A 780 27.08 11.79 5.24
CA PHE A 780 26.68 10.43 4.90
C PHE A 780 27.20 9.96 3.55
N LYS A 781 27.30 8.63 3.40
CA LYS A 781 27.74 7.97 2.17
C LYS A 781 26.66 7.02 1.66
N THR A 782 26.41 7.04 0.35
CA THR A 782 25.63 5.98 -0.28
C THR A 782 26.53 4.79 -0.62
N THR A 783 25.94 3.66 -0.95
CA THR A 783 26.62 2.48 -1.51
C THR A 783 25.91 2.05 -2.79
N SER A 784 26.64 1.36 -3.66
CA SER A 784 26.12 0.94 -4.97
C SER A 784 24.76 0.23 -4.88
N GLY A 785 23.88 0.55 -5.83
CA GLY A 785 22.53 0.03 -5.94
C GLY A 785 21.46 0.79 -5.15
N GLN A 786 21.82 1.73 -4.28
CA GLN A 786 20.85 2.47 -3.47
C GLN A 786 20.08 3.51 -4.28
N THR A 787 18.79 3.66 -3.98
CA THR A 787 17.95 4.78 -4.41
C THR A 787 17.56 5.60 -3.19
N LEU A 788 17.89 6.90 -3.22
CA LEU A 788 17.61 7.83 -2.12
C LEU A 788 16.87 9.06 -2.67
N THR A 789 15.67 9.33 -2.15
CA THR A 789 14.97 10.60 -2.39
C THR A 789 14.90 11.40 -1.10
N MET A 790 15.45 12.60 -1.10
CA MET A 790 15.42 13.58 -0.01
C MET A 790 14.49 14.72 -0.41
N ASP A 791 13.21 14.63 -0.05
CA ASP A 791 12.24 15.70 -0.18
C ASP A 791 12.27 16.59 1.07
N LEU A 792 12.83 17.78 0.93
CA LEU A 792 13.02 18.68 2.07
C LEU A 792 11.71 19.40 2.45
N GLY A 793 10.61 19.27 1.70
CA GLY A 793 9.30 19.81 2.09
C GLY A 793 9.28 21.33 2.37
N GLY A 794 10.12 22.10 1.70
CA GLY A 794 10.35 23.52 1.91
C GLY A 794 11.15 23.86 3.18
N LYS A 795 11.82 22.88 3.79
CA LYS A 795 12.63 23.00 5.01
C LYS A 795 14.12 23.09 4.68
N ILE A 796 14.91 23.34 5.72
CA ILE A 796 16.37 23.38 5.68
C ILE A 796 16.93 22.06 6.23
N LEU A 797 17.80 21.42 5.44
CA LEU A 797 18.66 20.34 5.92
C LEU A 797 20.11 20.83 5.98
N THR A 798 20.68 20.83 7.18
CA THR A 798 22.09 21.19 7.41
C THR A 798 22.94 19.93 7.55
N LEU A 799 23.91 19.74 6.66
CA LEU A 799 24.93 18.70 6.77
C LEU A 799 26.08 19.21 7.65
N ALA A 800 26.25 18.56 8.80
CA ALA A 800 27.23 18.88 9.82
C ALA A 800 28.26 17.76 9.98
N ASP A 801 29.22 17.97 10.89
CA ASP A 801 30.23 16.98 11.24
C ASP A 801 29.65 15.69 11.85
N PRO A 802 30.38 14.56 11.76
CA PRO A 802 31.62 14.40 10.98
C PRO A 802 31.37 14.37 9.47
N THR A 803 32.37 14.84 8.72
CA THR A 803 32.51 14.63 7.28
C THR A 803 32.75 13.15 6.95
N VAL A 804 32.57 12.80 5.67
CA VAL A 804 32.72 11.44 5.14
C VAL A 804 33.70 11.40 3.97
N GLY A 805 34.25 10.23 3.72
CA GLY A 805 35.18 9.99 2.61
C GLY A 805 35.82 8.61 2.70
N SER A 806 36.85 8.40 1.91
CA SER A 806 37.77 7.27 2.10
C SER A 806 38.46 7.40 3.46
N THR A 807 38.81 6.27 4.07
CA THR A 807 39.47 6.22 5.39
C THR A 807 40.72 7.11 5.41
N GLY A 808 40.75 8.08 6.32
CA GLY A 808 41.86 9.03 6.48
C GLY A 808 41.80 10.27 5.56
N THR A 809 40.76 10.39 4.73
CA THR A 809 40.50 11.56 3.86
C THR A 809 39.01 11.93 3.86
N GLU A 810 38.37 11.90 5.03
CA GLU A 810 36.97 12.24 5.21
C GLU A 810 36.76 13.76 5.10
N THR A 811 36.61 14.28 3.88
CA THR A 811 36.50 15.72 3.60
C THR A 811 35.12 16.16 3.13
N ASN A 812 34.18 15.25 2.93
CA ASN A 812 32.94 15.53 2.20
C ASN A 812 31.74 15.63 3.14
N SER A 813 30.78 16.54 2.89
CA SER A 813 29.53 16.54 3.66
C SER A 813 28.63 15.36 3.26
N CYS A 814 28.61 14.98 1.99
CA CYS A 814 28.13 13.66 1.59
C CYS A 814 28.90 13.09 0.40
N GLN A 815 29.06 11.77 0.37
CA GLN A 815 29.74 11.04 -0.70
C GLN A 815 28.78 10.05 -1.37
N LEU A 816 28.37 10.35 -2.59
CA LEU A 816 27.37 9.59 -3.33
C LEU A 816 28.08 8.63 -4.29
N LEU A 817 28.06 7.33 -4.00
CA LEU A 817 28.86 6.32 -4.70
C LEU A 817 28.18 5.79 -5.98
N GLU A 818 29.02 5.35 -6.92
CA GLU A 818 28.62 4.79 -8.22
C GLU A 818 27.60 3.65 -8.11
N GLY A 819 26.64 3.65 -9.03
CA GLY A 819 25.49 2.74 -9.05
C GLY A 819 24.33 3.16 -8.14
N SER A 820 24.43 4.29 -7.43
CA SER A 820 23.31 4.88 -6.70
C SER A 820 22.47 5.82 -7.58
N ASN A 821 21.22 6.05 -7.19
CA ASN A 821 20.37 7.11 -7.74
C ASN A 821 19.91 8.01 -6.59
N VAL A 822 20.28 9.28 -6.61
CA VAL A 822 20.02 10.22 -5.50
C VAL A 822 19.26 11.42 -6.03
N THR A 823 18.18 11.79 -5.34
CA THR A 823 17.38 12.98 -5.64
C THR A 823 17.29 13.84 -4.39
N PHE A 824 17.69 15.11 -4.47
CA PHE A 824 17.34 16.13 -3.49
C PHE A 824 16.33 17.09 -4.11
N LYS A 825 15.29 17.45 -3.36
CA LYS A 825 14.26 18.36 -3.88
C LYS A 825 13.54 19.18 -2.82
N ASN A 826 12.88 20.24 -3.28
CA ASN A 826 11.92 21.04 -2.50
C ASN A 826 12.45 21.57 -1.16
N GLY A 827 13.43 22.46 -1.13
CA GLY A 827 13.89 23.10 0.11
C GLY A 827 15.31 23.59 0.01
N THR A 828 16.02 23.69 1.14
CA THR A 828 17.40 24.17 1.18
C THR A 828 18.32 23.13 1.80
N LEU A 829 19.38 22.76 1.09
CA LEU A 829 20.47 21.95 1.60
C LEU A 829 21.65 22.88 1.93
N LYS A 830 22.14 22.84 3.18
CA LYS A 830 23.23 23.69 3.69
C LYS A 830 24.38 22.85 4.24
N SER A 831 25.59 23.39 4.17
CA SER A 831 26.74 22.89 4.92
C SER A 831 27.70 24.04 5.23
N ASP A 832 28.65 23.80 6.13
CA ASP A 832 29.72 24.74 6.49
C ASP A 832 31.10 24.12 6.19
N ASN A 833 31.16 23.25 5.18
CA ASN A 833 32.35 22.47 4.87
C ASN A 833 33.30 23.30 4.01
N ASN A 834 34.58 23.35 4.36
CA ASN A 834 35.57 24.12 3.59
C ASN A 834 36.21 23.37 2.42
N LYS A 835 35.82 22.10 2.20
CA LYS A 835 36.26 21.24 1.09
C LYS A 835 35.11 20.99 0.13
N ILE A 836 34.46 19.82 0.22
CA ILE A 836 33.46 19.41 -0.76
C ILE A 836 32.16 19.14 -0.03
N MET A 837 31.10 19.84 -0.39
CA MET A 837 29.80 19.57 0.20
C MET A 837 29.23 18.25 -0.36
N ILE A 838 28.97 18.19 -1.66
CA ILE A 838 28.50 16.97 -2.34
C ILE A 838 29.62 16.42 -3.21
N GLN A 839 30.19 15.27 -2.84
CA GLN A 839 31.05 14.50 -3.73
C GLN A 839 30.20 13.45 -4.46
N ASN A 840 29.99 13.63 -5.75
CA ASN A 840 29.11 12.81 -6.58
C ASN A 840 29.87 11.86 -7.52
N TYR A 841 29.51 10.58 -7.44
CA TYR A 841 29.90 9.52 -8.38
C TYR A 841 28.66 8.78 -8.93
N CYS A 842 27.45 9.31 -8.74
CA CYS A 842 26.20 8.61 -9.03
C CYS A 842 25.29 9.41 -9.96
N ASN A 843 24.12 8.85 -10.29
CA ASN A 843 23.06 9.64 -10.92
C ASN A 843 22.46 10.56 -9.85
N LEU A 844 22.55 11.86 -10.06
CA LEU A 844 22.14 12.89 -9.10
C LEU A 844 21.07 13.80 -9.71
N THR A 845 19.97 14.02 -9.00
CA THR A 845 18.97 15.02 -9.36
C THR A 845 18.87 16.05 -8.24
N LEU A 846 19.04 17.32 -8.60
CA LEU A 846 18.72 18.48 -7.76
C LEU A 846 17.52 19.18 -8.40
N ASP A 847 16.38 19.20 -7.70
CA ASP A 847 15.12 19.67 -8.29
C ASP A 847 14.36 20.65 -7.38
N ASN A 848 14.05 21.83 -7.91
CA ASN A 848 13.26 22.85 -7.21
C ASN A 848 13.78 23.15 -5.79
N MET A 849 15.09 23.38 -5.67
CA MET A 849 15.74 23.55 -4.36
C MET A 849 16.83 24.62 -4.36
N THR A 850 17.36 24.91 -3.17
CA THR A 850 18.57 25.71 -2.97
C THR A 850 19.66 24.82 -2.37
N VAL A 851 20.88 24.88 -2.90
CA VAL A 851 22.07 24.23 -2.35
C VAL A 851 23.09 25.33 -2.02
N GLU A 852 23.52 25.41 -0.77
CA GLU A 852 24.31 26.52 -0.27
C GLU A 852 25.47 26.05 0.61
N ASP A 853 26.68 26.33 0.14
CA ASP A 853 27.89 26.27 0.94
C ASP A 853 28.90 27.29 0.40
N THR A 854 28.99 28.45 1.04
CA THR A 854 29.87 29.54 0.61
C THR A 854 31.33 29.33 1.03
N ASN A 855 31.60 28.33 1.87
CA ASN A 855 32.94 28.01 2.36
C ASN A 855 33.58 26.88 1.55
N ALA A 856 32.78 26.01 0.95
CA ALA A 856 33.24 24.89 0.15
C ALA A 856 34.13 25.32 -1.02
N GLN A 857 35.18 24.53 -1.25
CA GLN A 857 35.91 24.50 -2.51
C GLN A 857 34.98 24.10 -3.66
N TYR A 858 34.15 23.07 -3.43
CA TYR A 858 33.10 22.66 -4.38
C TYR A 858 31.78 22.42 -3.64
N VAL A 859 30.73 23.14 -4.03
CA VAL A 859 29.38 22.84 -3.52
C VAL A 859 28.92 21.48 -4.07
N VAL A 860 29.16 21.21 -5.36
CA VAL A 860 28.92 19.90 -5.97
C VAL A 860 30.10 19.48 -6.86
N SER A 861 30.87 18.48 -6.45
CA SER A 861 31.90 17.88 -7.31
C SER A 861 31.36 16.61 -7.99
N ASN A 862 31.33 16.58 -9.33
CA ASN A 862 30.80 15.53 -10.17
C ASN A 862 31.91 14.82 -10.94
N ASN A 863 32.13 13.55 -10.60
CA ASN A 863 33.18 12.72 -11.21
C ASN A 863 32.62 11.57 -12.04
N CYS A 864 31.33 11.25 -11.89
CA CYS A 864 30.67 10.15 -12.58
C CYS A 864 29.14 10.31 -12.54
N GLY A 865 28.45 9.78 -13.56
CA GLY A 865 27.00 9.63 -13.60
C GLY A 865 26.28 10.71 -14.40
N ASN A 866 24.94 10.62 -14.40
CA ASN A 866 24.06 11.62 -15.01
C ASN A 866 23.52 12.56 -13.92
N ILE A 867 23.82 13.84 -14.04
CA ILE A 867 23.46 14.88 -13.09
C ILE A 867 22.45 15.83 -13.73
N SER A 868 21.33 16.03 -13.07
CA SER A 868 20.28 16.96 -13.49
C SER A 868 20.11 18.06 -12.46
N ILE A 869 20.27 19.31 -12.88
CA ILE A 869 20.07 20.50 -12.05
C ILE A 869 18.88 21.26 -12.66
N ASN A 870 17.73 21.13 -12.01
CA ASN A 870 16.45 21.63 -12.52
C ASN A 870 15.84 22.61 -11.53
N ASN A 871 15.50 23.81 -11.98
CA ASN A 871 14.91 24.86 -11.15
C ASN A 871 15.62 25.05 -9.80
N THR A 872 16.95 24.91 -9.79
CA THR A 872 17.75 24.84 -8.57
C THR A 872 18.72 26.01 -8.49
N THR A 873 18.82 26.61 -7.31
CA THR A 873 19.81 27.64 -7.01
C THR A 873 21.02 27.00 -6.31
N ILE A 874 22.23 27.18 -6.86
CA ILE A 874 23.48 26.75 -6.22
C ILE A 874 24.28 27.99 -5.83
N ASN A 875 24.57 28.14 -4.54
CA ASN A 875 25.32 29.26 -3.98
C ASN A 875 26.69 28.80 -3.48
N ALA A 876 27.75 29.24 -4.16
CA ALA A 876 29.14 29.03 -3.79
C ALA A 876 29.82 30.33 -3.34
N GLY A 877 30.97 30.19 -2.68
CA GLY A 877 31.83 31.32 -2.38
C GLY A 877 32.50 31.90 -3.63
N SER A 878 33.02 33.13 -3.51
CA SER A 878 33.60 33.90 -4.62
C SER A 878 35.14 33.84 -4.71
N ASN A 879 35.81 33.08 -3.83
CA ASN A 879 37.27 32.96 -3.87
C ASN A 879 37.74 32.19 -5.13
N ALA A 880 39.02 32.38 -5.48
CA ALA A 880 39.58 31.84 -6.73
C ALA A 880 39.45 30.31 -6.90
N ASN A 881 39.42 29.56 -5.78
CA ASN A 881 39.31 28.10 -5.73
C ASN A 881 37.95 27.64 -5.18
N GLN A 882 36.89 28.42 -5.35
CA GLN A 882 35.53 28.04 -4.94
C GLN A 882 34.63 27.95 -6.17
N PHE A 883 33.88 26.85 -6.26
CA PHE A 883 33.10 26.47 -7.42
C PHE A 883 31.69 26.05 -7.01
N ALA A 884 30.71 26.44 -7.82
CA ALA A 884 29.34 25.96 -7.68
C ALA A 884 29.27 24.47 -8.02
N PHE A 885 29.86 24.07 -9.15
CA PHE A 885 30.09 22.67 -9.44
C PHE A 885 31.22 22.47 -10.44
N ASP A 886 31.71 21.24 -10.57
CA ASP A 886 32.63 20.83 -11.64
C ASP A 886 32.00 19.77 -12.56
N VAL A 887 32.67 19.55 -13.69
CA VAL A 887 32.49 18.42 -14.61
C VAL A 887 33.86 17.76 -14.75
N CYS A 888 34.15 16.81 -13.85
CA CYS A 888 35.47 16.22 -13.71
C CYS A 888 35.55 14.82 -14.34
N GLY A 889 36.33 14.67 -15.41
CA GLY A 889 36.61 13.36 -16.02
C GLY A 889 37.65 12.58 -15.21
N TYR A 890 37.20 11.73 -14.29
CA TYR A 890 38.09 10.93 -13.45
C TYR A 890 38.32 9.52 -14.01
N ALA A 891 39.57 9.20 -14.36
CA ALA A 891 39.97 8.04 -15.17
C ALA A 891 39.59 6.68 -14.56
N LYS A 892 39.22 6.64 -13.28
CA LYS A 892 38.76 5.44 -12.59
C LYS A 892 37.32 5.04 -12.98
N TYR A 893 36.48 5.97 -13.44
CA TYR A 893 35.04 5.73 -13.64
C TYR A 893 34.67 5.66 -15.12
N THR A 894 34.24 4.48 -15.58
CA THR A 894 33.95 4.21 -16.99
C THR A 894 32.58 4.69 -17.46
N ALA A 895 31.69 5.09 -16.55
CA ALA A 895 30.36 5.59 -16.93
C ALA A 895 30.39 7.05 -17.46
N GLY A 896 31.53 7.73 -17.36
CA GLY A 896 31.65 9.14 -17.72
C GLY A 896 30.84 10.06 -16.79
N VAL A 897 30.84 11.35 -17.11
CA VAL A 897 30.14 12.41 -16.37
C VAL A 897 29.32 13.26 -17.33
N THR A 898 28.02 13.41 -17.06
CA THR A 898 27.14 14.31 -17.81
C THR A 898 26.35 15.17 -16.83
N VAL A 899 26.57 16.49 -16.87
CA VAL A 899 25.79 17.47 -16.11
C VAL A 899 24.83 18.18 -17.05
N THR A 900 23.55 18.25 -16.68
CA THR A 900 22.52 18.99 -17.42
C THR A 900 21.88 20.04 -16.52
N VAL A 901 21.93 21.30 -16.95
CA VAL A 901 21.30 22.44 -16.27
C VAL A 901 20.09 22.91 -17.07
N SER A 902 18.95 23.06 -16.40
CA SER A 902 17.69 23.41 -17.04
C SER A 902 16.74 24.21 -16.15
N GLY A 903 15.67 24.72 -16.77
CA GLY A 903 14.60 25.46 -16.13
C GLY A 903 15.04 26.83 -15.63
N THR A 904 14.56 27.18 -14.44
CA THR A 904 14.84 28.47 -13.77
C THR A 904 16.06 28.39 -12.85
N SER A 905 16.97 27.44 -13.09
CA SER A 905 18.15 27.24 -12.24
C SER A 905 19.05 28.49 -12.21
N VAL A 906 19.67 28.75 -11.06
CA VAL A 906 20.58 29.88 -10.84
C VAL A 906 21.90 29.38 -10.26
N ILE A 907 23.00 29.61 -10.97
CA ILE A 907 24.33 29.16 -10.58
C ILE A 907 25.14 30.39 -10.15
N ASN A 908 25.25 30.56 -8.82
CA ASN A 908 26.01 31.61 -8.17
C ASN A 908 27.40 31.10 -7.80
N GLY A 909 28.29 31.05 -8.79
CA GLY A 909 29.67 30.61 -8.62
C GLY A 909 30.27 30.12 -9.93
N LYS A 910 31.56 29.84 -9.91
CA LYS A 910 32.29 29.34 -11.07
C LYS A 910 31.94 27.88 -11.36
N VAL A 911 32.01 27.49 -12.62
CA VAL A 911 31.88 26.08 -13.04
C VAL A 911 33.21 25.61 -13.60
N GLU A 912 33.75 24.51 -13.08
CA GLU A 912 35.04 23.98 -13.54
C GLU A 912 34.86 22.79 -14.50
N ILE A 913 35.66 22.75 -15.55
CA ILE A 913 35.74 21.62 -16.49
C ILE A 913 37.17 21.09 -16.45
N SER A 914 37.37 19.89 -15.91
CA SER A 914 38.69 19.33 -15.59
C SER A 914 38.73 17.82 -15.81
N LYS A 915 39.92 17.24 -15.95
CA LYS A 915 40.07 15.78 -16.03
C LYS A 915 41.36 15.29 -15.38
N SER A 916 41.31 14.08 -14.83
CA SER A 916 42.51 13.38 -14.36
C SER A 916 43.32 12.82 -15.52
N ALA A 917 44.62 12.60 -15.29
CA ALA A 917 45.51 11.97 -16.27
C ALA A 917 44.96 10.59 -16.69
N GLY A 918 44.88 10.35 -18.00
CA GLY A 918 44.44 9.08 -18.57
C GLY A 918 42.93 8.91 -18.75
N ASN A 919 42.10 9.90 -18.41
CA ASN A 919 40.66 9.81 -18.66
C ASN A 919 40.35 9.84 -20.17
N THR A 920 39.69 8.80 -20.66
CA THR A 920 39.17 8.68 -22.03
C THR A 920 37.64 8.68 -22.09
N GLU A 921 36.99 8.72 -20.93
CA GLU A 921 35.53 8.57 -20.81
C GLU A 921 34.80 9.87 -21.12
N LEU A 922 33.51 9.73 -21.48
CA LEU A 922 32.65 10.83 -21.87
C LEU A 922 32.56 11.88 -20.75
N MET A 923 32.78 13.14 -21.12
CA MET A 923 32.51 14.31 -20.28
C MET A 923 31.52 15.19 -21.03
N LYS A 924 30.46 15.65 -20.36
CA LYS A 924 29.48 16.54 -20.98
C LYS A 924 28.86 17.53 -19.99
N LEU A 925 28.76 18.78 -20.42
CA LEU A 925 27.98 19.83 -19.78
C LEU A 925 26.92 20.33 -20.76
N ASN A 926 25.65 20.02 -20.50
CA ASN A 926 24.52 20.51 -21.28
C ASN A 926 23.85 21.66 -20.54
N ILE A 927 23.85 22.86 -21.11
CA ILE A 927 23.12 24.01 -20.57
C ILE A 927 21.97 24.32 -21.51
N THR A 928 20.75 24.03 -21.05
CA THR A 928 19.53 24.23 -21.84
C THR A 928 18.80 25.53 -21.51
N SER A 929 18.94 25.99 -20.26
CA SER A 929 18.35 27.20 -19.70
C SER A 929 18.93 27.46 -18.30
N GLY A 930 18.57 28.58 -17.68
CA GLY A 930 19.05 29.00 -16.35
C GLY A 930 19.93 30.25 -16.40
N THR A 931 20.39 30.71 -15.23
CA THR A 931 21.24 31.91 -15.06
C THR A 931 22.59 31.53 -14.45
N PHE A 932 23.68 31.97 -15.07
CA PHE A 932 25.05 31.72 -14.64
C PHE A 932 25.77 33.03 -14.31
N ASN A 933 26.04 33.23 -13.01
CA ASN A 933 26.65 34.46 -12.49
C ASN A 933 28.17 34.36 -12.29
N GLY A 934 28.77 33.19 -12.55
CA GLY A 934 30.21 32.98 -12.61
C GLY A 934 30.67 32.49 -13.99
N ASP A 935 31.99 32.42 -14.17
CA ASP A 935 32.65 31.97 -15.40
C ASP A 935 32.70 30.44 -15.55
N LEU A 936 32.75 29.99 -16.81
CA LEU A 936 33.02 28.59 -17.17
C LEU A 936 34.54 28.39 -17.30
N LYS A 937 35.16 27.88 -16.25
CA LYS A 937 36.61 27.70 -16.15
C LYS A 937 37.05 26.36 -16.72
N VAL A 938 37.81 26.39 -17.81
CA VAL A 938 38.42 25.19 -18.41
C VAL A 938 39.81 24.99 -17.84
N ASP A 939 40.05 23.88 -17.15
CA ASP A 939 41.36 23.52 -16.64
C ASP A 939 42.32 23.10 -17.76
N ALA A 940 43.63 23.33 -17.53
CA ALA A 940 44.68 23.00 -18.48
C ALA A 940 44.71 21.50 -18.84
N SER A 941 44.21 20.61 -17.98
CA SER A 941 44.10 19.18 -18.24
C SER A 941 43.21 18.83 -19.44
N VAL A 942 42.20 19.63 -19.77
CA VAL A 942 41.25 19.38 -20.86
C VAL A 942 41.75 19.96 -22.17
N GLY A 943 42.27 21.19 -22.14
CA GLY A 943 42.64 21.96 -23.32
C GLY A 943 41.43 22.60 -24.01
N THR A 944 41.66 23.70 -24.73
CA THR A 944 40.61 24.55 -25.31
C THR A 944 39.80 23.88 -26.42
N GLU A 945 40.45 23.06 -27.27
CA GLU A 945 39.78 22.33 -28.35
C GLU A 945 38.82 21.26 -27.83
N ASN A 946 39.26 20.44 -26.86
CA ASN A 946 38.42 19.41 -26.26
C ASN A 946 37.25 19.99 -25.47
N ALA A 947 37.40 21.19 -24.88
CA ALA A 947 36.31 21.84 -24.16
C ALA A 947 35.08 22.10 -25.07
N GLN A 948 35.28 22.32 -26.38
CA GLN A 948 34.19 22.55 -27.33
C GLN A 948 33.32 21.31 -27.58
N SER A 949 33.87 20.10 -27.39
CA SER A 949 33.08 18.86 -27.51
C SER A 949 32.40 18.45 -26.21
N ILE A 950 32.84 19.02 -25.08
CA ILE A 950 32.31 18.74 -23.73
C ILE A 950 31.15 19.68 -23.39
N ILE A 951 31.25 20.96 -23.71
CA ILE A 951 30.27 21.97 -23.31
C ILE A 951 29.31 22.25 -24.48
N SER A 952 28.01 22.16 -24.21
CA SER A 952 26.94 22.47 -25.17
C SER A 952 25.92 23.40 -24.54
N VAL A 953 25.74 24.59 -25.14
CA VAL A 953 24.81 25.61 -24.66
C VAL A 953 23.71 25.84 -25.69
N SER A 954 22.47 25.46 -25.37
CA SER A 954 21.29 25.71 -26.22
C SER A 954 20.44 26.89 -25.75
N GLY A 955 20.59 27.33 -24.49
CA GLY A 955 19.95 28.55 -23.99
C GLY A 955 20.38 28.94 -22.57
N GLY A 956 19.95 30.10 -22.10
CA GLY A 956 20.21 30.61 -20.75
C GLY A 956 20.73 32.06 -20.71
N THR A 957 20.99 32.55 -19.51
CA THR A 957 21.55 33.88 -19.21
C THR A 957 22.93 33.75 -18.57
N PHE A 958 23.93 34.48 -19.06
CA PHE A 958 25.31 34.40 -18.58
C PHE A 958 25.86 35.78 -18.25
N SER A 959 26.87 35.82 -17.38
CA SER A 959 27.58 37.06 -17.01
C SER A 959 28.89 37.29 -17.76
N ASP A 960 29.34 36.28 -18.54
CA ASP A 960 30.61 36.29 -19.27
C ASP A 960 30.39 35.90 -20.75
N PRO A 961 30.85 36.70 -21.72
CA PRO A 961 30.82 36.39 -23.15
C PRO A 961 31.67 35.18 -23.58
N SER A 962 32.49 34.61 -22.70
CA SER A 962 33.24 33.38 -22.98
C SER A 962 32.35 32.20 -23.37
N VAL A 963 31.04 32.25 -23.06
CA VAL A 963 30.05 31.25 -23.45
C VAL A 963 29.84 31.13 -24.98
N LEU A 964 30.14 32.18 -25.76
CA LEU A 964 29.86 32.23 -27.20
C LEU A 964 30.47 31.06 -27.99
N LYS A 965 31.65 30.59 -27.58
CA LYS A 965 32.37 29.47 -28.22
C LYS A 965 31.73 28.10 -27.99
N TYR A 966 30.77 27.99 -27.07
CA TYR A 966 30.10 26.73 -26.69
C TYR A 966 28.63 26.67 -27.12
N MET A 967 28.15 27.69 -27.84
CA MET A 967 26.77 27.73 -28.33
C MET A 967 26.51 26.61 -29.33
N ALA A 968 25.36 25.96 -29.20
CA ALA A 968 24.87 24.96 -30.14
C ALA A 968 24.14 25.62 -31.32
N THR A 969 23.96 24.87 -32.40
CA THR A 969 23.12 25.28 -33.55
C THR A 969 21.71 25.66 -33.08
N ASN A 970 21.17 26.77 -33.60
CA ASN A 970 19.87 27.35 -33.22
C ASN A 970 19.75 27.81 -31.75
N ALA A 971 20.84 27.88 -30.98
CA ALA A 971 20.80 28.33 -29.59
C ALA A 971 20.42 29.82 -29.48
N THR A 972 19.72 30.20 -28.40
CA THR A 972 19.49 31.61 -28.05
C THR A 972 19.97 31.88 -26.63
N VAL A 973 20.95 32.76 -26.48
CA VAL A 973 21.63 33.04 -25.21
C VAL A 973 21.60 34.54 -24.91
N ASP A 974 21.31 34.89 -23.66
CA ASP A 974 21.44 36.25 -23.15
C ASP A 974 22.73 36.38 -22.35
N ILE A 975 23.48 37.46 -22.55
CA ILE A 975 24.70 37.78 -21.80
C ILE A 975 24.50 39.15 -21.17
N LYS A 976 24.51 39.23 -19.84
CA LYS A 976 24.40 40.48 -19.09
C LYS A 976 25.61 40.61 -18.19
N LEU A 977 26.50 41.55 -18.51
CA LEU A 977 27.72 41.76 -17.72
C LEU A 977 27.37 42.17 -16.29
N LEU A 978 28.09 41.58 -15.33
CA LEU A 978 28.00 41.92 -13.91
C LEU A 978 29.28 42.60 -13.38
N SER A 979 30.34 42.61 -14.18
CA SER A 979 31.62 43.24 -13.86
C SER A 979 32.39 43.56 -15.14
N ASN A 980 33.43 44.40 -15.02
CA ASN A 980 34.34 44.66 -16.14
C ASN A 980 35.17 43.41 -16.47
N ILE A 981 35.35 43.15 -17.75
CA ILE A 981 36.09 42.00 -18.27
C ILE A 981 37.41 42.49 -18.86
N ASN A 982 38.51 41.89 -18.41
CA ASN A 982 39.83 42.07 -18.99
C ASN A 982 40.29 40.73 -19.57
N ILE A 983 40.41 40.64 -20.90
CA ILE A 983 40.83 39.41 -21.59
C ILE A 983 42.33 39.20 -21.35
N ALA A 984 42.68 38.12 -20.61
CA ALA A 984 44.05 37.82 -20.21
C ALA A 984 44.92 37.28 -21.37
N LYS A 985 46.23 37.57 -21.32
CA LYS A 985 47.23 37.22 -22.35
C LYS A 985 47.39 35.70 -22.61
N THR A 986 46.99 34.85 -21.66
CA THR A 986 47.21 33.40 -21.70
C THR A 986 46.03 32.58 -22.19
N GLU A 987 44.84 33.17 -22.40
CA GLU A 987 43.63 32.38 -22.64
C GLU A 987 42.96 32.57 -24.01
N LEU A 988 43.21 33.66 -24.75
CA LEU A 988 42.61 33.87 -26.07
C LEU A 988 43.51 34.73 -26.96
N ALA A 989 44.24 34.12 -27.89
CA ALA A 989 44.83 34.83 -29.02
C ALA A 989 43.75 35.37 -30.00
N THR A 990 42.54 34.77 -30.02
CA THR A 990 41.54 34.97 -31.08
C THR A 990 40.22 35.63 -30.65
N GLY A 991 40.11 36.14 -29.42
CA GLY A 991 38.87 36.73 -28.89
C GLY A 991 37.71 35.74 -28.65
N TYR A 992 36.51 36.26 -28.39
CA TYR A 992 35.24 35.52 -28.26
C TYR A 992 34.64 35.21 -29.64
N ILE A 993 34.50 33.93 -29.95
CA ILE A 993 34.07 33.45 -31.27
C ILE A 993 32.65 32.88 -31.19
N LEU A 994 31.75 33.36 -32.06
CA LEU A 994 30.43 32.78 -32.31
C LEU A 994 30.41 32.11 -33.70
N ASN A 995 30.50 30.77 -33.71
CA ASN A 995 30.51 29.98 -34.94
C ASN A 995 29.29 29.04 -35.09
N ALA A 996 28.34 29.11 -34.16
CA ALA A 996 27.17 28.23 -34.16
C ALA A 996 26.13 28.70 -35.20
N ALA A 997 25.76 27.81 -36.12
CA ALA A 997 24.81 28.13 -37.18
C ALA A 997 23.43 28.50 -36.62
N ASN A 998 22.84 29.58 -37.12
CA ASN A 998 21.54 30.11 -36.71
C ASN A 998 21.41 30.42 -35.21
N ALA A 999 22.52 30.49 -34.48
CA ALA A 999 22.49 30.83 -33.06
C ALA A 999 22.40 32.36 -32.88
N THR A 1000 21.74 32.80 -31.82
CA THR A 1000 21.60 34.22 -31.46
C THR A 1000 22.13 34.48 -30.05
N ALA A 1001 23.03 35.44 -29.91
CA ALA A 1001 23.53 35.91 -28.62
C ALA A 1001 23.16 37.37 -28.39
N ASN A 1002 22.54 37.69 -27.26
CA ASN A 1002 22.17 39.04 -26.87
C ASN A 1002 23.08 39.54 -25.75
N LEU A 1003 24.11 40.31 -26.09
CA LEU A 1003 25.01 40.93 -25.14
C LEU A 1003 24.48 42.30 -24.68
N ASN A 1004 24.27 42.45 -23.39
CA ASN A 1004 24.06 43.72 -22.71
C ASN A 1004 25.29 44.06 -21.86
N LEU A 1005 25.99 45.13 -22.27
CA LEU A 1005 27.18 45.64 -21.59
C LEU A 1005 26.88 46.11 -20.16
N ASN A 1006 25.65 46.52 -19.87
CA ASN A 1006 25.15 46.79 -18.52
C ASN A 1006 26.03 47.76 -17.68
N GLY A 1007 26.69 48.72 -18.33
CA GLY A 1007 27.58 49.70 -17.71
C GLY A 1007 29.02 49.22 -17.52
N HIS A 1008 29.37 48.03 -17.98
CA HIS A 1008 30.67 47.40 -17.80
C HIS A 1008 31.52 47.40 -19.07
N ASP A 1009 32.83 47.38 -18.87
CA ASP A 1009 33.81 47.41 -19.94
C ASP A 1009 34.30 46.00 -20.32
N ILE A 1010 34.56 45.76 -21.59
CA ILE A 1010 35.30 44.59 -22.11
C ILE A 1010 36.58 45.11 -22.75
N ILE A 1011 37.73 44.76 -22.18
CA ILE A 1011 39.04 45.24 -22.63
C ILE A 1011 39.90 44.05 -23.04
N ASN A 1012 40.44 44.07 -24.25
CA ASN A 1012 41.48 43.15 -24.69
C ASN A 1012 42.78 43.92 -24.96
N SER A 1013 43.82 43.59 -24.21
CA SER A 1013 45.17 44.15 -24.39
C SER A 1013 46.20 43.13 -24.86
N SER A 1014 45.74 41.92 -25.23
CA SER A 1014 46.59 40.83 -25.72
C SER A 1014 46.82 40.92 -27.24
N GLU A 1015 47.93 40.35 -27.71
CA GLU A 1015 48.33 40.33 -29.12
C GLU A 1015 48.80 38.91 -29.48
N THR A 1016 48.44 38.43 -30.68
CA THR A 1016 48.87 37.12 -31.18
C THR A 1016 50.35 37.08 -31.54
N ALA A 1017 50.96 35.89 -31.48
CA ALA A 1017 52.35 35.66 -31.87
C ALA A 1017 52.49 35.29 -33.37
N ASP A 1018 51.70 35.94 -34.24
CA ASP A 1018 51.66 35.66 -35.68
C ASP A 1018 52.59 36.58 -36.49
N ALA A 1019 52.87 36.20 -37.74
CA ALA A 1019 53.62 37.04 -38.70
C ALA A 1019 52.93 38.39 -39.00
N THR A 1020 51.63 38.49 -38.72
CA THR A 1020 50.87 39.75 -38.68
C THR A 1020 50.03 39.74 -37.41
N PRO A 1021 50.54 40.32 -36.31
CA PRO A 1021 49.87 40.24 -35.02
C PRO A 1021 48.47 40.84 -35.06
N PHE A 1022 47.55 40.31 -34.24
CA PHE A 1022 46.25 40.96 -34.06
C PHE A 1022 45.74 40.92 -32.62
N THR A 1023 44.85 41.86 -32.30
CA THR A 1023 44.08 41.92 -31.05
C THR A 1023 42.60 41.91 -31.43
N GLN A 1024 41.83 40.97 -30.88
CA GLN A 1024 40.42 40.81 -31.26
C GLN A 1024 39.51 40.54 -30.06
N ILE A 1025 38.31 41.15 -30.02
CA ILE A 1025 37.32 40.85 -28.98
C ILE A 1025 36.22 39.93 -29.50
N PHE A 1026 35.49 40.28 -30.56
CA PHE A 1026 34.39 39.45 -31.07
C PHE A 1026 34.61 39.01 -32.51
N THR A 1027 34.35 37.73 -32.78
CA THR A 1027 34.37 37.15 -34.13
C THR A 1027 33.09 36.36 -34.36
N VAL A 1028 32.29 36.76 -35.34
CA VAL A 1028 31.01 36.10 -35.65
C VAL A 1028 31.07 35.48 -37.05
N GLN A 1029 30.91 34.17 -37.13
CA GLN A 1029 31.11 33.38 -38.36
C GLN A 1029 29.82 32.82 -38.96
N ASN A 1030 28.87 32.37 -38.14
CA ASN A 1030 27.65 31.67 -38.63
C ASN A 1030 26.39 31.98 -37.79
N GLY A 1031 26.51 32.82 -36.76
CA GLY A 1031 25.40 33.20 -35.88
C GLY A 1031 25.12 34.70 -35.91
N THR A 1032 24.26 35.15 -34.99
CA THR A 1032 23.91 36.56 -34.79
C THR A 1032 24.35 37.02 -33.40
N LEU A 1033 25.11 38.12 -33.32
CA LEU A 1033 25.46 38.78 -32.07
C LEU A 1033 24.78 40.15 -32.00
N ASN A 1034 23.89 40.35 -31.02
CA ASN A 1034 23.26 41.63 -30.72
C ASN A 1034 23.99 42.26 -29.53
N ILE A 1035 24.50 43.49 -29.67
CA ILE A 1035 25.21 44.21 -28.61
C ILE A 1035 24.43 45.47 -28.24
N SER A 1036 24.22 45.67 -26.94
CA SER A 1036 23.40 46.75 -26.38
C SER A 1036 23.93 47.21 -25.01
N GLY A 1037 23.34 48.27 -24.45
CA GLY A 1037 23.70 48.82 -23.14
C GLY A 1037 24.90 49.78 -23.19
N ASN A 1038 25.17 50.43 -22.06
CA ASN A 1038 26.33 51.32 -21.90
C ASN A 1038 27.56 50.52 -21.48
N GLY A 1039 28.77 50.99 -21.81
CA GLY A 1039 30.03 50.31 -21.51
C GLY A 1039 31.04 50.44 -22.65
N ASN A 1040 32.33 50.25 -22.38
CA ASN A 1040 33.39 50.34 -23.37
C ASN A 1040 33.84 48.95 -23.86
N VAL A 1041 33.91 48.75 -25.17
CA VAL A 1041 34.49 47.55 -25.79
C VAL A 1041 35.79 47.96 -26.48
N LYS A 1042 36.92 47.56 -25.93
CA LYS A 1042 38.22 48.18 -26.21
C LYS A 1042 39.32 47.17 -26.56
N CYS A 1043 39.90 47.31 -27.74
CA CYS A 1043 41.19 46.70 -28.06
C CYS A 1043 42.33 47.69 -27.72
N ASP A 1044 43.01 47.50 -26.59
CA ASP A 1044 44.10 48.37 -26.12
C ASP A 1044 45.46 47.70 -26.19
N ALA A 1045 46.15 47.84 -27.33
CA ALA A 1045 47.49 47.31 -27.52
C ALA A 1045 48.59 48.37 -27.31
N SER A 1046 48.28 49.50 -26.67
CA SER A 1046 49.22 50.63 -26.50
C SER A 1046 50.48 50.28 -25.69
N ALA A 1047 50.37 49.32 -24.76
CA ALA A 1047 51.47 48.85 -23.93
C ALA A 1047 52.13 47.55 -24.43
N THR A 1048 51.46 46.78 -25.29
CA THR A 1048 51.81 45.38 -25.61
C THR A 1048 52.28 45.14 -27.03
N ALA A 1049 51.85 45.96 -28.00
CA ALA A 1049 52.18 45.78 -29.42
C ALA A 1049 53.69 45.96 -29.71
N LYS A 1050 54.28 44.98 -30.39
CA LYS A 1050 55.70 45.01 -30.82
C LYS A 1050 55.92 45.26 -32.31
N ASP A 1051 54.96 44.83 -33.13
CA ASP A 1051 54.99 44.92 -34.60
C ASP A 1051 53.66 45.46 -35.15
N ASP A 1052 53.61 45.68 -36.46
CA ASP A 1052 52.45 46.17 -37.21
C ASP A 1052 51.34 45.10 -37.32
N GLY A 1053 50.09 45.44 -36.97
CA GLY A 1053 49.03 44.42 -36.82
C GLY A 1053 47.59 44.95 -36.64
N TYR A 1054 46.59 44.06 -36.75
CA TYR A 1054 45.15 44.40 -36.70
C TYR A 1054 44.64 44.57 -35.26
N ARG A 1055 43.71 45.51 -35.02
CA ARG A 1055 43.06 45.71 -33.70
C ARG A 1055 41.53 45.75 -33.82
N MET A 1056 40.93 44.59 -34.03
CA MET A 1056 39.50 44.45 -34.35
C MET A 1056 38.67 44.28 -33.09
N VAL A 1057 37.83 45.24 -32.76
CA VAL A 1057 36.86 45.04 -31.68
C VAL A 1057 35.80 44.04 -32.13
N ILE A 1058 35.34 44.13 -33.38
CA ILE A 1058 34.36 43.20 -33.97
C ILE A 1058 34.80 42.80 -35.39
N GLU A 1059 34.78 41.50 -35.67
CA GLU A 1059 34.82 40.93 -37.02
C GLU A 1059 33.54 40.12 -37.29
N ALA A 1060 32.89 40.37 -38.43
CA ALA A 1060 31.87 39.49 -39.00
C ALA A 1060 32.40 38.85 -40.28
N ARG A 1061 32.32 37.52 -40.37
CA ARG A 1061 32.72 36.75 -41.57
C ARG A 1061 31.78 35.57 -41.82
N GLY A 1062 31.93 34.89 -42.95
CA GLY A 1062 31.05 33.77 -43.30
C GLY A 1062 29.59 34.21 -43.35
N TYR A 1063 28.71 33.46 -42.68
CA TYR A 1063 27.29 33.81 -42.53
C TYR A 1063 26.98 34.59 -41.24
N GLY A 1064 28.00 35.14 -40.58
CA GLY A 1064 27.87 35.86 -39.32
C GLY A 1064 27.19 37.22 -39.47
N THR A 1065 26.33 37.57 -38.51
CA THR A 1065 25.66 38.87 -38.41
C THR A 1065 25.95 39.52 -37.06
N VAL A 1066 26.27 40.80 -37.05
CA VAL A 1066 26.42 41.59 -35.82
C VAL A 1066 25.50 42.80 -35.85
N ASN A 1067 24.74 43.00 -34.79
CA ASN A 1067 23.83 44.14 -34.62
C ASN A 1067 24.27 44.96 -33.43
N ILE A 1068 24.58 46.24 -33.64
CA ILE A 1068 25.09 47.14 -32.60
C ILE A 1068 24.04 48.20 -32.30
N HIS A 1069 23.51 48.18 -31.09
CA HIS A 1069 22.48 49.11 -30.62
C HIS A 1069 22.99 50.16 -29.62
N GLY A 1070 24.16 49.94 -29.00
CA GLY A 1070 24.74 50.83 -27.99
C GLY A 1070 26.16 50.41 -27.61
N GLY A 1071 26.77 51.13 -26.67
CA GLY A 1071 28.17 50.92 -26.23
C GLY A 1071 29.16 51.89 -26.88
N SER A 1072 30.40 51.89 -26.38
CA SER A 1072 31.51 52.69 -26.92
C SER A 1072 32.65 51.77 -27.38
N TYR A 1073 33.03 51.85 -28.64
CA TYR A 1073 33.97 50.95 -29.29
C TYR A 1073 35.26 51.69 -29.59
N TYR A 1074 36.38 51.14 -29.10
CA TYR A 1074 37.67 51.79 -29.24
C TYR A 1074 38.80 50.82 -29.56
N ASN A 1075 39.73 51.24 -30.41
CA ASN A 1075 40.99 50.54 -30.60
C ASN A 1075 42.18 51.50 -30.57
N THR A 1076 43.30 51.03 -30.04
CA THR A 1076 44.56 51.78 -30.01
C THR A 1076 45.77 50.87 -30.08
N GLN A 1077 46.87 51.41 -30.58
CA GLN A 1077 48.17 50.74 -30.61
C GLN A 1077 49.33 51.74 -30.60
N LYS A 1078 50.53 51.22 -30.33
CA LYS A 1078 51.77 52.00 -30.16
C LYS A 1078 52.45 52.40 -31.49
N LEU A 1079 52.31 51.58 -32.53
CA LEU A 1079 52.94 51.75 -33.86
C LEU A 1079 51.83 51.94 -34.92
N ASN A 1080 52.08 52.73 -35.98
CA ASN A 1080 51.02 53.30 -36.83
C ASN A 1080 50.78 52.54 -38.15
N THR A 1081 50.21 51.33 -38.08
CA THR A 1081 49.65 50.58 -39.23
C THR A 1081 48.20 50.12 -39.01
N GLN A 1082 47.59 49.38 -39.94
CA GLN A 1082 46.13 49.25 -40.12
C GLN A 1082 45.34 48.84 -38.86
N ILE A 1083 44.34 49.64 -38.46
CA ILE A 1083 43.60 49.51 -37.18
C ILE A 1083 42.10 49.29 -37.41
N ASP A 1084 41.71 48.24 -38.13
CA ASP A 1084 40.28 47.98 -38.40
C ASP A 1084 39.50 47.80 -37.09
N LEU A 1085 38.66 48.77 -36.70
CA LEU A 1085 37.87 48.70 -35.46
C LEU A 1085 36.69 47.74 -35.62
N ILE A 1086 35.90 47.94 -36.68
CA ILE A 1086 34.76 47.11 -37.07
C ILE A 1086 35.02 46.60 -38.49
N TYR A 1087 35.11 45.27 -38.64
CA TYR A 1087 35.55 44.65 -39.89
C TYR A 1087 34.57 43.59 -40.41
N ALA A 1088 34.24 43.64 -41.70
CA ALA A 1088 33.38 42.66 -42.37
C ALA A 1088 34.03 42.06 -43.62
N ARG A 1089 33.88 40.75 -43.81
CA ARG A 1089 34.38 40.00 -44.99
C ARG A 1089 33.58 38.71 -45.24
N GLU A 1090 33.85 37.99 -46.33
CA GLU A 1090 33.35 36.60 -46.55
C GLU A 1090 31.82 36.40 -46.37
N ASN A 1091 30.96 37.30 -46.86
CA ASN A 1091 29.49 37.33 -46.63
C ASN A 1091 29.00 37.84 -45.26
N GLY A 1092 29.92 38.25 -44.37
CA GLY A 1092 29.58 38.78 -43.04
C GLY A 1092 28.79 40.08 -43.12
N LYS A 1093 27.89 40.29 -42.14
CA LYS A 1093 27.00 41.44 -42.07
C LYS A 1093 27.13 42.16 -40.73
N ILE A 1094 27.26 43.49 -40.76
CA ILE A 1094 27.27 44.31 -39.55
C ILE A 1094 26.25 45.45 -39.72
N ASN A 1095 25.30 45.54 -38.79
CA ASN A 1095 24.29 46.59 -38.75
C ASN A 1095 24.54 47.47 -37.52
N ILE A 1096 24.65 48.78 -37.74
CA ILE A 1096 24.89 49.76 -36.69
C ILE A 1096 23.65 50.64 -36.56
N TYR A 1097 23.00 50.56 -35.40
CA TYR A 1097 21.81 51.31 -35.03
C TYR A 1097 22.12 52.42 -34.01
N GLY A 1098 23.22 52.29 -33.26
CA GLY A 1098 23.62 53.22 -32.20
C GLY A 1098 25.02 52.90 -31.65
N GLY A 1099 25.47 53.68 -30.66
CA GLY A 1099 26.80 53.54 -30.04
C GLY A 1099 27.79 54.64 -30.46
N THR A 1100 28.99 54.60 -29.88
CA THR A 1100 30.10 55.54 -30.18
C THR A 1100 31.30 54.76 -30.71
N PHE A 1101 31.93 55.23 -31.78
CA PHE A 1101 33.02 54.52 -32.46
C PHE A 1101 34.23 55.43 -32.66
N GLU A 1102 35.39 55.03 -32.14
CA GLU A 1102 36.62 55.79 -32.24
C GLU A 1102 37.80 54.86 -32.50
N SER A 1103 38.59 55.16 -33.53
CA SER A 1103 39.81 54.40 -33.85
C SER A 1103 41.05 55.27 -33.68
N GLY A 1104 42.19 54.66 -33.35
CA GLY A 1104 43.50 55.33 -33.39
C GLY A 1104 43.88 55.85 -34.78
N LYS A 1105 44.70 56.90 -34.85
CA LYS A 1105 45.20 57.50 -36.11
C LYS A 1105 46.21 56.56 -36.81
N TYR A 1106 46.04 56.35 -38.10
CA TYR A 1106 46.99 55.69 -39.01
C TYR A 1106 48.01 56.70 -39.60
N GLY A 1107 49.29 56.33 -39.76
CA GLY A 1107 50.37 57.15 -40.37
C GLY A 1107 51.46 57.70 -39.40
N THR A 1108 52.68 58.01 -39.86
CA THR A 1108 53.81 58.46 -38.99
C THR A 1108 53.67 59.91 -38.48
N PRO A 1109 54.34 60.30 -37.36
CA PRO A 1109 54.28 61.66 -36.80
C PRO A 1109 54.71 62.80 -37.76
N ASN A 1110 55.40 62.48 -38.86
CA ASN A 1110 56.06 63.45 -39.73
C ASN A 1110 55.39 63.64 -41.10
N ASN A 1111 54.26 62.98 -41.39
CA ASN A 1111 53.52 63.17 -42.64
C ASN A 1111 52.02 63.36 -42.35
N ASP A 1112 51.64 64.59 -41.97
CA ASP A 1112 50.28 64.96 -41.54
C ASP A 1112 49.24 64.97 -42.67
N THR A 1113 49.64 64.75 -43.93
CA THR A 1113 48.75 64.82 -45.10
C THR A 1113 48.06 63.51 -45.49
N ASP A 1114 48.52 62.33 -45.01
CA ASP A 1114 48.01 61.00 -45.44
C ASP A 1114 47.37 60.14 -44.33
N GLY A 1115 47.18 60.69 -43.13
CA GLY A 1115 46.62 59.91 -42.02
C GLY A 1115 45.16 59.48 -42.24
N ARG A 1116 44.77 58.33 -41.69
CA ARG A 1116 43.41 57.74 -41.84
C ARG A 1116 42.90 57.19 -40.50
N TYR A 1117 41.60 56.98 -40.39
CA TYR A 1117 40.98 56.36 -39.20
C TYR A 1117 40.20 55.13 -39.63
N TRP A 1118 40.67 53.95 -39.22
CA TRP A 1118 40.11 52.67 -39.67
C TRP A 1118 38.90 52.21 -38.83
N VAL A 1119 37.89 53.08 -38.74
CA VAL A 1119 36.71 52.84 -37.90
C VAL A 1119 35.80 51.74 -38.47
N LEU A 1120 35.43 51.83 -39.75
CA LEU A 1120 34.66 50.79 -40.45
C LEU A 1120 35.45 50.32 -41.68
N ASN A 1121 35.60 49.01 -41.86
CA ASN A 1121 36.30 48.46 -43.01
C ASN A 1121 35.61 47.21 -43.60
N LEU A 1122 35.60 47.12 -44.93
CA LEU A 1122 35.13 45.99 -45.73
C LEU A 1122 36.30 45.43 -46.53
N LYS A 1123 36.51 44.11 -46.50
CA LYS A 1123 37.57 43.51 -47.32
C LYS A 1123 37.32 43.75 -48.81
N ASN A 1124 38.29 44.35 -49.50
CA ASN A 1124 38.14 44.81 -50.88
C ASN A 1124 37.68 43.72 -51.88
N THR A 1125 38.12 42.46 -51.73
CA THR A 1125 37.70 41.34 -52.59
C THR A 1125 36.26 40.89 -52.36
N ASP A 1126 35.66 41.27 -51.24
CA ASP A 1126 34.39 40.74 -50.74
C ASP A 1126 33.29 41.83 -50.72
N LYS A 1127 33.52 42.99 -51.36
CA LYS A 1127 32.59 44.14 -51.39
C LYS A 1127 31.19 43.81 -51.94
N ASN A 1128 31.08 42.75 -52.75
CA ASN A 1128 29.80 42.30 -53.31
C ASN A 1128 29.08 41.26 -52.44
N THR A 1129 29.70 40.79 -51.36
CA THR A 1129 29.18 39.70 -50.52
C THR A 1129 29.05 40.09 -49.05
N ALA A 1130 30.04 40.79 -48.48
CA ALA A 1130 29.99 41.34 -47.13
C ALA A 1130 29.33 42.73 -47.10
N SER A 1131 28.77 43.14 -45.95
CA SER A 1131 28.13 44.46 -45.82
C SER A 1131 28.27 45.05 -44.41
N ILE A 1132 28.44 46.37 -44.35
CA ILE A 1132 28.29 47.18 -43.15
C ILE A 1132 27.23 48.24 -43.44
N GLN A 1133 26.18 48.30 -42.62
CA GLN A 1133 25.05 49.20 -42.77
C GLN A 1133 24.91 50.09 -41.54
N VAL A 1134 24.91 51.41 -41.74
CA VAL A 1134 24.86 52.40 -40.67
C VAL A 1134 23.56 53.19 -40.74
N SER A 1135 22.80 53.15 -39.64
CA SER A 1135 21.49 53.83 -39.46
C SER A 1135 21.41 54.61 -38.14
N GLY A 1136 22.51 54.72 -37.41
CA GLY A 1136 22.60 55.52 -36.18
C GLY A 1136 23.98 55.40 -35.54
N GLY A 1137 24.23 56.21 -34.52
CA GLY A 1137 25.49 56.22 -33.76
C GLY A 1137 26.35 57.48 -33.96
N THR A 1138 27.40 57.59 -33.16
CA THR A 1138 28.38 58.69 -33.16
C THR A 1138 29.75 58.16 -33.57
N PHE A 1139 30.35 58.76 -34.58
CA PHE A 1139 31.66 58.36 -35.12
C PHE A 1139 32.67 59.49 -34.87
N ILE A 1140 33.80 59.16 -34.25
CA ILE A 1140 34.85 60.13 -33.93
C ILE A 1140 35.91 60.09 -35.04
N ASN A 1141 36.18 61.25 -35.64
CA ASN A 1141 37.17 61.44 -36.73
C ASN A 1141 36.93 60.60 -37.99
N PHE A 1142 35.70 60.11 -38.18
CA PHE A 1142 35.33 59.27 -39.30
C PHE A 1142 33.91 59.63 -39.76
N ASN A 1143 33.76 60.00 -41.04
CA ASN A 1143 32.46 60.25 -41.63
C ASN A 1143 31.97 58.97 -42.36
N PRO A 1144 30.97 58.24 -41.84
CA PRO A 1144 30.47 57.03 -42.52
C PRO A 1144 29.75 57.33 -43.85
N ALA A 1145 29.33 58.57 -44.10
CA ALA A 1145 28.70 58.98 -45.36
C ALA A 1145 29.70 59.20 -46.50
N ASN A 1146 30.96 59.46 -46.17
CA ASN A 1146 32.05 59.70 -47.11
C ASN A 1146 33.35 59.29 -46.43
N PRO A 1147 33.62 57.97 -46.35
CA PRO A 1147 34.76 57.45 -45.62
C PRO A 1147 36.05 57.89 -46.30
N ASN A 1148 37.06 58.26 -45.51
CA ASN A 1148 38.36 58.70 -46.03
C ASN A 1148 39.29 57.53 -46.40
N MET A 1149 38.73 56.36 -46.76
CA MET A 1149 39.45 55.11 -47.00
C MET A 1149 38.81 54.27 -48.12
N ASP A 1150 39.58 54.03 -49.19
CA ASP A 1150 39.26 53.25 -50.41
C ASP A 1150 37.89 53.56 -51.10
N ASP A 1151 37.65 52.97 -52.28
CA ASP A 1151 36.59 53.33 -53.25
C ASP A 1151 35.11 53.08 -52.82
N ASN A 1152 34.79 53.05 -51.52
CA ASN A 1152 33.42 52.83 -51.04
C ASN A 1152 32.68 54.16 -50.86
N GLU A 1153 31.57 54.37 -51.59
CA GLU A 1153 30.90 55.68 -51.67
C GLU A 1153 30.23 56.11 -50.35
N SER A 1154 29.65 55.17 -49.58
CA SER A 1154 29.00 55.44 -48.29
C SER A 1154 28.65 54.14 -47.54
N TYR A 1155 28.69 54.16 -46.21
CA TYR A 1155 28.19 53.09 -45.32
C TYR A 1155 26.74 53.32 -44.85
N LEU A 1156 26.13 54.44 -45.21
CA LEU A 1156 24.79 54.81 -44.74
C LEU A 1156 23.70 54.00 -45.44
N VAL A 1157 22.69 53.63 -44.67
CA VAL A 1157 21.42 53.13 -45.21
C VAL A 1157 20.66 54.30 -45.84
N THR A 1158 19.97 54.06 -46.96
CA THR A 1158 19.10 55.06 -47.61
C THR A 1158 18.11 55.68 -46.63
N GLY A 1159 18.03 57.01 -46.59
CA GLY A 1159 17.15 57.77 -45.69
C GLY A 1159 17.80 58.20 -44.37
N TYR A 1160 19.13 58.03 -44.24
CA TYR A 1160 19.93 58.52 -43.12
C TYR A 1160 20.99 59.52 -43.59
N GLU A 1161 21.36 60.45 -42.72
CA GLU A 1161 22.36 61.48 -42.96
C GLU A 1161 23.34 61.62 -41.79
N VAL A 1162 24.52 62.18 -42.07
CA VAL A 1162 25.52 62.52 -41.05
C VAL A 1162 25.42 64.01 -40.74
N THR A 1163 25.34 64.34 -39.45
CA THR A 1163 25.43 65.72 -38.94
C THR A 1163 26.74 65.94 -38.19
N ARG A 1164 27.33 67.12 -38.37
CA ARG A 1164 28.50 67.62 -37.64
C ARG A 1164 28.27 69.07 -37.26
N ASP A 1165 28.58 69.44 -36.02
CA ASP A 1165 28.41 70.79 -35.49
C ASP A 1165 26.97 71.34 -35.74
N GLY A 1166 25.96 70.46 -35.72
CA GLY A 1166 24.54 70.80 -35.93
C GLY A 1166 24.06 70.89 -37.39
N SER A 1167 24.89 70.56 -38.37
CA SER A 1167 24.56 70.66 -39.81
C SER A 1167 24.88 69.38 -40.58
N VAL A 1168 24.15 69.10 -41.67
CA VAL A 1168 24.41 67.96 -42.56
C VAL A 1168 25.80 68.08 -43.16
N TYR A 1169 26.59 67.01 -43.09
CA TYR A 1169 28.00 67.02 -43.44
C TYR A 1169 28.40 65.85 -44.35
N THR A 1170 28.80 66.16 -45.58
CA THR A 1170 29.03 65.17 -46.65
C THR A 1170 30.50 65.01 -47.04
N ALA A 1171 31.40 65.86 -46.52
CA ALA A 1171 32.83 65.76 -46.83
C ALA A 1171 33.51 64.68 -45.98
N ALA A 1172 34.55 64.05 -46.53
CA ALA A 1172 35.41 63.17 -45.76
C ALA A 1172 36.11 63.93 -44.61
N HIS A 1173 36.40 63.24 -43.52
CA HIS A 1173 37.20 63.80 -42.42
C HIS A 1173 38.67 63.96 -42.86
N LYS A 1174 39.25 65.15 -42.64
CA LYS A 1174 40.68 65.40 -42.85
C LYS A 1174 41.41 65.38 -41.53
N VAL A 1175 42.58 64.76 -41.49
CA VAL A 1175 43.41 64.59 -40.27
C VAL A 1175 43.72 65.92 -39.57
N GLY A 1176 43.82 67.02 -40.32
CA GLY A 1176 44.06 68.37 -39.79
C GLY A 1176 42.84 69.06 -39.17
N ASP A 1177 41.64 68.49 -39.25
CA ASP A 1177 40.38 69.10 -38.76
C ASP A 1177 40.24 69.06 -37.22
N GLY A 1178 41.20 68.44 -36.51
CA GLY A 1178 41.13 68.16 -35.07
C GLY A 1178 40.11 67.07 -34.72
N ARG A 1179 39.90 66.80 -33.43
CA ARG A 1179 38.90 65.81 -33.00
C ARG A 1179 37.48 66.29 -33.38
N LYS A 1180 36.74 65.49 -34.16
CA LYS A 1180 35.38 65.81 -34.64
C LYS A 1180 34.43 64.65 -34.44
N GLU A 1181 33.17 64.98 -34.16
CA GLU A 1181 32.09 64.01 -33.96
C GLU A 1181 31.12 64.06 -35.14
N TYR A 1182 30.81 62.88 -35.69
CA TYR A 1182 29.91 62.69 -36.82
C TYR A 1182 28.72 61.85 -36.35
N ILE A 1183 27.54 62.44 -36.29
CA ILE A 1183 26.35 61.80 -35.71
C ILE A 1183 25.41 61.38 -36.84
N VAL A 1184 25.08 60.09 -36.91
CA VAL A 1184 24.14 59.55 -37.91
C VAL A 1184 22.72 59.59 -37.36
N GLY A 1185 21.79 60.13 -38.15
CA GLY A 1185 20.36 60.19 -37.85
C GLY A 1185 19.50 60.04 -39.10
N GLN A 1186 18.17 59.89 -38.92
CA GLN A 1186 17.23 59.88 -40.04
C GLN A 1186 17.21 61.26 -40.73
N THR A 1187 17.15 61.26 -42.06
CA THR A 1187 17.03 62.50 -42.84
C THR A 1187 15.78 63.27 -42.40
N SER A 1188 15.97 64.46 -41.85
CA SER A 1188 14.85 65.31 -41.44
C SER A 1188 14.02 65.77 -42.66
N GLN A 1189 12.68 65.77 -42.56
CA GLN A 1189 11.81 66.26 -43.63
C GLN A 1189 11.95 67.77 -43.92
N GLU A 1190 12.63 68.53 -43.05
CA GLU A 1190 12.84 69.98 -43.22
C GLU A 1190 14.02 70.34 -44.14
N ASN A 1191 14.84 69.37 -44.60
CA ASN A 1191 16.02 69.60 -45.44
C ASN A 1191 15.99 68.88 -46.81
N ARG A 1192 14.80 68.65 -47.40
CA ARG A 1192 14.68 68.30 -48.83
C ARG A 1192 14.56 69.53 -49.72
#